data_AF-A0A5J4NHX2-F1
#
_entry.id   AF-A0A5J4NHX2-F1
#
_cell.length_a   1.000
_cell.length_b   1.000
_cell.length_c   1.000
_cell.angle_alpha   90.00
_cell.angle_beta   90.00
_cell.angle_gamma   90.00
#
_symmetry.space_group_name_H-M   'P 1'
#
loop_
_entity.id
_entity.type
_entity.pdbx_description
1 polymer ?
#
loop_
_entity_poly.entity_id
_entity_poly.type
_entity_poly.pdbx_seq_one_letter_code
_entity_poly.pdbx_strand_id
1 'polypeptide(L)'
;MTIIVFLIDNSASMNQRTIQGTTLLDVAKSAVELFFKIRLSKSRVDRYFILTLDPETNYMKLADWRQNVDLQCLHIALNNIKANGRASLSEGLQRTFRMLNLNRLQLGLENYGMGMFPSYIEPAVILCITDGCGNFKFDESVLKDISLSSIEPTVFGQALTNAPFRWDYRLYSIILRYPALLESISNSNVDVQDSPILQTSELTGGRGYVISDNRELQQSLESLALKCQPAVVMDFVSDVGTADSRERDITNSKSVISYKQLVFVKLMGRVCSNWPIPEPFWPDDELISTHLPPRSPHPKIIVSPTQVIAPNMPEYFPLDRYELEPSTFTQYLCGHDPNKVWQCFGYDSKHQTAPFGFLKLSSDLQTAHLHVLPYNYPVFCQLLNELYEIHHMRMSEVWGHQFIGYLSSIPRYYFMPLTKAFERFGFQSVIKPEAIDRVLPYQLKHSLQKLRHAAKLEYDNFVKLAHNEEAPPTWVTLPPQSLPYSLWSLRDLRPCFEKHPRPSHQPYARAADVDRRELRCFLRTVRNNLDDIFRGIRNDRRDSSVHQQPVATMGDYMNYKMSHECELPLREVNPPPERLDTFGNPFRKKSASLVVDEVFVDEMGLSPNVPGGPNASLVSPIRKKQHALSSNAIVRNKGPLPPYINHLNWREFSPKNSPPGSPRPINNCADEKPVIPSTGKFPSLPNSDAKHLKNKDKVLSTKEAFTLNEKVVKDLTDIIRQPCTGDSNVMVLVIEDRRYSFEENSLDNYLDWLCSLSSLKEDAIVFTNNLTRYTSSSDLLYVHQGEMATVLCNLEGSNHKVPRLLASDDATSCVIVVLRSLNSCTIAHLDGIHRVRSFFAKARRFLSNSGTVNSAHVYMVGGFNDERNISRQTLVEVLREILFDSTREYLLKTFCVAELNTKLEHCNRGDRKHRLVPFPIVTGLSFDWHTNTAVAAKLSWEARGPVPSLRLSRLQSSDDALSIVEVFHPINCWMVIKPFNYAYDVLDDPENMSADTMRNLSTTPDQEPDTFFEGLRAALTLMYRCPNSMTWFTTGPLHFYLPDTGNPQTNSIQSSISSWIPLDKNSARAIQNDLTNITPRQIFK
;
A
#
# COMPACT_ATOMS: atom_id res chain seq x y z
N MET A 1 -0.51 -25.33 -20.95
CA MET A 1 -0.12 -24.81 -19.63
C MET A 1 -0.18 -23.30 -19.70
N THR A 2 -1.00 -22.67 -18.87
CA THR A 2 -1.07 -21.21 -18.71
C THR A 2 -0.70 -20.82 -17.29
N ILE A 3 -0.01 -19.70 -17.11
CA ILE A 3 0.22 -19.08 -15.80
C ILE A 3 -1.01 -18.23 -15.46
N ILE A 4 -1.56 -18.44 -14.28
CA ILE A 4 -2.71 -17.70 -13.76
C ILE A 4 -2.27 -17.00 -12.49
N VAL A 5 -2.34 -15.67 -12.49
CA VAL A 5 -1.94 -14.84 -11.36
C VAL A 5 -3.16 -14.14 -10.80
N PHE A 6 -3.49 -14.40 -9.54
CA PHE A 6 -4.51 -13.64 -8.82
C PHE A 6 -3.83 -12.49 -8.09
N LEU A 7 -4.13 -11.26 -8.52
CA LEU A 7 -3.77 -10.04 -7.80
C LEU A 7 -4.98 -9.61 -6.97
N ILE A 8 -4.96 -9.94 -5.69
CA ILE A 8 -6.05 -9.66 -4.76
C ILE A 8 -5.73 -8.35 -4.04
N ASP A 9 -6.60 -7.37 -4.23
CA ASP A 9 -6.59 -6.17 -3.41
C ASP A 9 -6.90 -6.57 -1.95
N ASN A 10 -5.93 -6.35 -1.07
CA ASN A 10 -6.10 -6.56 0.36
C ASN A 10 -5.99 -5.23 1.13
N SER A 11 -6.25 -4.11 0.47
CA SER A 11 -6.32 -2.79 1.12
C SER A 11 -7.41 -2.74 2.18
N ALA A 12 -7.34 -1.73 3.06
CA ALA A 12 -8.31 -1.56 4.13
C ALA A 12 -9.75 -1.36 3.63
N SER A 13 -9.94 -0.84 2.41
CA SER A 13 -11.26 -0.60 1.82
C SER A 13 -11.99 -1.90 1.44
N MET A 14 -11.25 -3.00 1.23
CA MET A 14 -11.82 -4.33 1.01
C MET A 14 -12.48 -4.95 2.26
N ASN A 15 -12.40 -4.29 3.42
CA ASN A 15 -13.15 -4.66 4.63
C ASN A 15 -14.61 -4.18 4.63
N GLN A 16 -15.06 -3.46 3.60
CA GLN A 16 -16.46 -3.09 3.45
C GLN A 16 -17.34 -4.35 3.43
N ARG A 17 -18.51 -4.26 4.06
CA ARG A 17 -19.46 -5.37 4.15
C ARG A 17 -20.49 -5.28 3.04
N THR A 18 -20.76 -6.41 2.42
CA THR A 18 -21.87 -6.59 1.48
C THR A 18 -23.18 -6.74 2.24
N ILE A 19 -24.30 -6.69 1.52
CA ILE A 19 -25.64 -7.00 2.07
C ILE A 19 -25.73 -8.39 2.73
N GLN A 20 -24.86 -9.32 2.35
CA GLN A 20 -24.80 -10.68 2.90
C GLN A 20 -24.01 -10.75 4.22
N GLY A 21 -23.38 -9.65 4.64
CA GLY A 21 -22.58 -9.56 5.86
C GLY A 21 -21.13 -10.04 5.70
N THR A 22 -20.75 -10.57 4.53
CA THR A 22 -19.36 -10.90 4.16
C THR A 22 -18.59 -9.66 3.75
N THR A 23 -17.27 -9.66 3.93
CA THR A 23 -16.43 -8.56 3.44
C THR A 23 -16.19 -8.69 1.93
N LEU A 24 -15.86 -7.59 1.25
CA LEU A 24 -15.44 -7.64 -0.16
C LEU A 24 -14.21 -8.54 -0.35
N LEU A 25 -13.29 -8.58 0.61
CA LEU A 25 -12.15 -9.50 0.60
C LEU A 25 -12.59 -10.97 0.67
N ASP A 26 -13.60 -11.30 1.47
CA ASP A 26 -14.14 -12.67 1.52
C ASP A 26 -14.78 -13.07 0.19
N VAL A 27 -15.52 -12.14 -0.44
CA VAL A 27 -16.07 -12.34 -1.79
C VAL A 27 -14.95 -12.56 -2.81
N ALA A 28 -13.86 -11.78 -2.74
CA ALA A 28 -12.69 -11.96 -3.60
C ALA A 28 -12.02 -13.34 -3.40
N LYS A 29 -11.87 -13.80 -2.15
CA LYS A 29 -11.35 -15.14 -1.86
C LYS A 29 -12.24 -16.25 -2.43
N SER A 30 -13.56 -16.12 -2.25
CA SER A 30 -14.54 -17.05 -2.83
C SER A 30 -14.50 -17.05 -4.36
N ALA A 31 -14.31 -15.88 -4.99
CA ALA A 31 -14.16 -15.76 -6.44
C ALA A 31 -12.94 -16.54 -6.95
N VAL A 32 -11.80 -16.43 -6.26
CA VAL A 32 -10.57 -17.16 -6.59
C VAL A 32 -10.77 -18.67 -6.47
N GLU A 33 -11.41 -19.13 -5.40
CA GLU A 33 -11.71 -20.54 -5.19
C GLU A 33 -12.65 -21.09 -6.29
N LEU A 34 -13.72 -20.37 -6.60
CA LEU A 34 -14.68 -20.75 -7.64
C LEU A 34 -14.00 -20.82 -9.01
N PHE A 35 -13.20 -19.81 -9.35
CA PHE A 35 -12.45 -19.78 -10.60
C PHE A 35 -11.47 -20.96 -10.70
N PHE A 36 -10.74 -21.25 -9.62
CA PHE A 36 -9.82 -22.39 -9.56
C PHE A 36 -10.56 -23.71 -9.80
N LYS A 37 -11.74 -23.94 -9.18
CA LYS A 37 -12.56 -25.13 -9.42
C LYS A 37 -13.03 -25.24 -10.87
N ILE A 38 -13.54 -24.15 -11.45
CA ILE A 38 -13.96 -24.11 -12.86
C ILE A 38 -12.78 -24.48 -13.76
N ARG A 39 -11.59 -23.91 -13.49
CA ARG A 39 -10.41 -24.12 -14.34
C ARG A 39 -9.81 -25.51 -14.17
N LEU A 40 -9.80 -26.08 -12.97
CA LEU A 40 -9.31 -27.44 -12.70
C LEU A 40 -10.07 -28.50 -13.51
N SER A 41 -11.35 -28.26 -13.82
CA SER A 41 -12.15 -29.12 -14.70
C SER A 41 -11.68 -29.09 -16.17
N LYS A 42 -11.09 -27.97 -16.62
CA LYS A 42 -10.65 -27.74 -18.01
C LYS A 42 -9.16 -28.02 -18.24
N SER A 43 -8.30 -27.59 -17.30
CA SER A 43 -6.84 -27.75 -17.38
C SER A 43 -6.27 -28.07 -16.00
N ARG A 44 -5.55 -29.20 -15.90
CA ARG A 44 -4.85 -29.63 -14.69
C ARG A 44 -3.37 -29.25 -14.67
N VAL A 45 -2.87 -28.64 -15.74
CA VAL A 45 -1.43 -28.38 -15.95
C VAL A 45 -1.09 -26.90 -15.70
N ASP A 46 -2.07 -26.08 -15.34
CA ASP A 46 -1.89 -24.63 -15.16
C ASP A 46 -1.18 -24.32 -13.83
N ARG A 47 -0.43 -23.21 -13.82
CA ARG A 47 0.30 -22.74 -12.63
C ARG A 47 -0.43 -21.56 -12.02
N TYR A 48 -0.54 -21.53 -10.69
CA TYR A 48 -1.30 -20.50 -9.97
C TYR A 48 -0.40 -19.71 -9.02
N PHE A 49 -0.56 -18.39 -9.05
CA PHE A 49 0.12 -17.45 -8.15
C PHE A 49 -0.91 -16.58 -7.45
N ILE A 50 -0.67 -16.28 -6.18
CA ILE A 50 -1.51 -15.34 -5.42
C ILE A 50 -0.62 -14.22 -4.90
N LEU A 51 -0.91 -13.01 -5.35
CA LEU A 51 -0.23 -11.78 -5.02
C LEU A 51 -1.21 -10.84 -4.30
N THR A 52 -0.67 -10.05 -3.37
CA THR A 52 -1.38 -9.10 -2.51
C THR A 52 -0.66 -7.76 -2.48
N LEU A 53 -1.24 -6.73 -1.88
CA LEU A 53 -0.67 -5.37 -1.79
C LEU A 53 0.15 -5.16 -0.50
N ASP A 54 0.87 -6.18 -0.05
CA ASP A 54 1.77 -6.11 1.11
C ASP A 54 3.15 -5.54 0.71
N PRO A 55 3.99 -5.04 1.64
CA PRO A 55 5.34 -4.55 1.33
C PRO A 55 6.31 -5.66 0.86
N GLU A 56 7.48 -5.26 0.33
CA GLU A 56 8.37 -5.93 -0.65
C GLU A 56 8.82 -7.39 -0.41
N THR A 57 8.45 -8.05 0.69
CA THR A 57 8.80 -9.46 0.96
C THR A 57 7.59 -10.37 1.16
N ASN A 58 6.44 -9.82 1.55
CA ASN A 58 5.26 -10.59 1.96
C ASN A 58 4.12 -10.56 0.94
N TYR A 59 4.30 -9.87 -0.18
CA TYR A 59 3.25 -9.69 -1.19
C TYR A 59 2.88 -10.96 -1.94
N MET A 60 3.78 -11.94 -2.03
CA MET A 60 3.51 -13.23 -2.65
C MET A 60 3.08 -14.25 -1.58
N LYS A 61 1.83 -14.71 -1.67
CA LYS A 61 1.21 -15.64 -0.69
C LYS A 61 1.19 -17.08 -1.16
N LEU A 62 1.12 -17.28 -2.48
CA LEU A 62 1.22 -18.58 -3.12
C LEU A 62 2.16 -18.43 -4.30
N ALA A 63 3.26 -19.19 -4.27
CA ALA A 63 4.32 -19.14 -5.26
C ALA A 63 4.63 -20.54 -5.77
N ASP A 64 3.71 -21.15 -6.51
CA ASP A 64 3.95 -22.50 -7.01
C ASP A 64 4.49 -22.50 -8.45
N TRP A 65 5.81 -22.45 -8.52
CA TRP A 65 6.55 -22.67 -9.76
C TRP A 65 6.64 -24.17 -10.11
N ARG A 66 6.21 -25.07 -9.20
CA ARG A 66 6.08 -26.52 -9.42
C ARG A 66 4.60 -26.86 -9.70
N GLN A 67 4.37 -28.01 -10.33
CA GLN A 67 3.23 -28.16 -11.24
C GLN A 67 1.93 -28.70 -10.61
N ASN A 68 1.76 -28.70 -9.28
CA ASN A 68 0.60 -29.33 -8.64
C ASN A 68 0.12 -28.53 -7.40
N VAL A 69 -0.62 -27.44 -7.62
CA VAL A 69 -1.34 -26.77 -6.54
C VAL A 69 -2.56 -27.61 -6.19
N ASP A 70 -2.55 -28.23 -5.01
CA ASP A 70 -3.74 -28.83 -4.44
C ASP A 70 -4.67 -27.74 -3.87
N LEU A 71 -5.98 -27.99 -3.91
CA LEU A 71 -7.00 -27.09 -3.36
C LEU A 71 -6.69 -26.70 -1.90
N GLN A 72 -6.08 -27.61 -1.13
CA GLN A 72 -5.68 -27.38 0.26
C GLN A 72 -4.61 -26.29 0.40
N CYS A 73 -3.58 -26.31 -0.44
CA CYS A 73 -2.53 -25.28 -0.45
C CYS A 73 -3.11 -23.91 -0.80
N LEU A 74 -4.04 -23.86 -1.75
CA LEU A 74 -4.74 -22.64 -2.13
C LEU A 74 -5.59 -22.09 -0.97
N HIS A 75 -6.32 -22.95 -0.24
CA HIS A 75 -7.09 -22.52 0.93
C HIS A 75 -6.21 -21.98 2.06
N ILE A 76 -5.07 -22.62 2.34
CA ILE A 76 -4.11 -22.14 3.35
C ILE A 76 -3.61 -20.75 2.96
N ALA A 77 -3.24 -20.56 1.69
CA ALA A 77 -2.78 -19.27 1.19
C ALA A 77 -3.86 -18.19 1.28
N LEU A 78 -5.11 -18.47 0.88
CA LEU A 78 -6.23 -17.52 0.94
C LEU A 78 -6.63 -17.16 2.38
N ASN A 79 -6.57 -18.13 3.31
CA ASN A 79 -6.87 -17.90 4.72
C ASN A 79 -5.83 -16.97 5.38
N ASN A 80 -4.58 -17.01 4.93
CA ASN A 80 -3.51 -16.16 5.43
C ASN A 80 -3.62 -14.70 4.95
N ILE A 81 -4.47 -14.40 3.97
CA ILE A 81 -4.66 -13.02 3.47
C ILE A 81 -5.53 -12.24 4.44
N LYS A 82 -4.99 -11.13 4.93
CA LYS A 82 -5.70 -10.14 5.75
C LYS A 82 -5.82 -8.83 4.97
N ALA A 83 -6.83 -8.02 5.30
CA ALA A 83 -7.06 -6.72 4.69
C ALA A 83 -6.14 -5.63 5.31
N ASN A 84 -4.84 -5.77 5.13
CA ASN A 84 -3.79 -4.89 5.67
C ASN A 84 -2.79 -4.40 4.60
N GLY A 85 -3.17 -4.48 3.32
CA GLY A 85 -2.37 -4.01 2.19
C GLY A 85 -2.05 -2.53 2.30
N ARG A 86 -0.76 -2.20 2.14
CA ARG A 86 -0.22 -0.83 2.22
C ARG A 86 0.28 -0.32 0.87
N ALA A 87 0.59 -1.22 -0.06
CA ALA A 87 1.05 -0.87 -1.39
C ALA A 87 -0.10 -0.42 -2.28
N SER A 88 0.20 0.41 -3.27
CA SER A 88 -0.78 0.81 -4.28
C SER A 88 -1.07 -0.34 -5.24
N LEU A 89 -2.27 -0.36 -5.84
CA LEU A 89 -2.60 -1.38 -6.86
C LEU A 89 -1.67 -1.33 -8.07
N SER A 90 -1.21 -0.13 -8.46
CA SER A 90 -0.21 0.08 -9.52
C SER A 90 1.13 -0.59 -9.19
N GLU A 91 1.58 -0.49 -7.94
CA GLU A 91 2.80 -1.15 -7.47
C GLU A 91 2.63 -2.68 -7.44
N GLY A 92 1.46 -3.18 -7.02
CA GLY A 92 1.12 -4.61 -7.10
C GLY A 92 1.17 -5.16 -8.53
N LEU A 93 0.64 -4.40 -9.49
CA LEU A 93 0.72 -4.75 -10.92
C LEU A 93 2.15 -4.73 -11.45
N GLN A 94 2.95 -3.71 -11.09
CA GLN A 94 4.36 -3.63 -11.48
C GLN A 94 5.16 -4.84 -10.97
N ARG A 95 4.96 -5.23 -9.71
CA ARG A 95 5.59 -6.43 -9.12
C ARG A 95 5.16 -7.71 -9.85
N THR A 96 3.88 -7.79 -10.22
CA THR A 96 3.34 -8.90 -11.02
C THR A 96 4.04 -9.00 -12.37
N PHE A 97 4.15 -7.90 -13.11
CA PHE A 97 4.83 -7.88 -14.41
C PHE A 97 6.32 -8.18 -14.28
N ARG A 98 7.00 -7.67 -13.24
CA ARG A 98 8.40 -8.00 -12.95
C ARG A 98 8.59 -9.51 -12.76
N MET A 99 7.76 -10.14 -11.94
CA MET A 99 7.80 -11.59 -11.70
C MET A 99 7.65 -12.38 -13.00
N LEU A 100 6.67 -12.03 -13.85
CA LEU A 100 6.44 -12.70 -15.13
C LEU A 100 7.60 -12.49 -16.11
N ASN A 101 8.11 -11.27 -16.22
CA ASN A 101 9.22 -10.94 -17.11
C ASN A 101 10.52 -11.64 -16.70
N LEU A 102 10.79 -11.77 -15.39
CA LEU A 102 11.93 -12.53 -14.88
C LEU A 102 11.89 -13.99 -15.35
N ASN A 103 10.73 -14.64 -15.24
CA ASN A 103 10.54 -16.01 -15.72
C ASN A 103 10.73 -16.11 -17.26
N ARG A 104 10.14 -15.18 -18.04
CA ARG A 104 10.28 -15.14 -19.50
C ARG A 104 11.74 -14.99 -19.95
N LEU A 105 12.50 -14.11 -19.29
CA LEU A 105 13.91 -13.85 -19.59
C LEU A 105 14.80 -15.04 -19.22
N GLN A 106 14.58 -15.67 -18.06
CA GLN A 106 15.33 -16.86 -17.65
C GLN A 106 15.16 -18.02 -18.64
N LEU A 107 13.93 -18.26 -19.09
CA LEU A 107 13.61 -19.27 -20.10
C LEU A 107 14.20 -18.94 -21.48
N GLY A 108 14.53 -17.68 -21.74
CA GLY A 108 15.09 -17.21 -23.00
C GLY A 108 14.04 -17.13 -24.11
N LEU A 109 12.79 -16.81 -23.75
CA LEU A 109 11.69 -16.61 -24.70
C LEU A 109 11.78 -15.26 -25.42
N GLU A 110 12.54 -14.31 -24.87
CA GLU A 110 12.83 -13.03 -25.49
C GLU A 110 13.99 -13.14 -26.47
N ASN A 111 13.70 -12.98 -27.76
CA ASN A 111 14.62 -13.14 -28.87
C ASN A 111 14.79 -11.82 -29.64
N TYR A 112 15.21 -10.76 -28.95
CA TYR A 112 15.41 -9.44 -29.55
C TYR A 112 16.36 -9.50 -30.76
N GLY A 113 15.94 -8.90 -31.88
CA GLY A 113 16.73 -8.86 -33.12
C GLY A 113 16.63 -10.12 -33.99
N MET A 114 15.82 -11.12 -33.59
CA MET A 114 15.67 -12.39 -34.32
C MET A 114 14.23 -12.63 -34.80
N GLY A 115 13.41 -11.58 -34.90
CA GLY A 115 11.99 -11.68 -35.26
C GLY A 115 11.11 -12.16 -34.10
N MET A 116 9.79 -12.16 -34.27
CA MET A 116 8.81 -12.50 -33.23
C MET A 116 8.13 -13.84 -33.55
N PHE A 117 8.40 -14.88 -32.77
CA PHE A 117 7.83 -16.22 -32.99
C PHE A 117 6.58 -16.45 -32.12
N PRO A 118 5.37 -16.63 -32.71
CA PRO A 118 4.14 -16.83 -31.92
C PRO A 118 4.12 -18.08 -31.06
N SER A 119 5.01 -19.06 -31.31
CA SER A 119 5.16 -20.24 -30.46
C SER A 119 5.99 -19.99 -29.19
N TYR A 120 6.78 -18.92 -29.14
CA TYR A 120 7.66 -18.60 -27.99
C TYR A 120 6.89 -17.79 -26.95
N ILE A 121 5.88 -18.45 -26.38
CA ILE A 121 4.95 -17.85 -25.44
C ILE A 121 4.95 -18.63 -24.12
N GLU A 122 4.76 -17.87 -23.05
CA GLU A 122 4.38 -18.42 -21.76
C GLU A 122 3.13 -17.66 -21.32
N PRO A 123 1.95 -18.11 -21.78
CA PRO A 123 0.73 -17.33 -21.67
C PRO A 123 0.39 -17.10 -20.19
N ALA A 124 0.29 -15.82 -19.82
CA ALA A 124 -0.01 -15.38 -18.46
C ALA A 124 -1.34 -14.63 -18.43
N VAL A 125 -2.22 -15.02 -17.51
CA VAL A 125 -3.50 -14.35 -17.27
C VAL A 125 -3.50 -13.81 -15.85
N ILE A 126 -3.65 -12.49 -15.72
CA ILE A 126 -3.70 -11.80 -14.45
C ILE A 126 -5.16 -11.48 -14.17
N LEU A 127 -5.69 -11.98 -13.05
CA LEU A 127 -7.00 -11.62 -12.53
C LEU A 127 -6.79 -10.64 -11.38
N CYS A 128 -7.09 -9.37 -11.61
CA CYS A 128 -7.06 -8.34 -10.59
C CYS A 128 -8.46 -8.18 -9.98
N ILE A 129 -8.59 -8.41 -8.67
CA ILE A 129 -9.86 -8.24 -7.95
C ILE A 129 -9.71 -7.06 -6.99
N THR A 130 -10.54 -6.03 -7.16
CA THR A 130 -10.48 -4.77 -6.39
C THR A 130 -11.88 -4.18 -6.18
N ASP A 131 -12.02 -3.23 -5.26
CA ASP A 131 -13.27 -2.48 -5.02
C ASP A 131 -13.41 -1.25 -5.94
N GLY A 132 -12.35 -0.88 -6.67
CA GLY A 132 -12.32 0.28 -7.55
C GLY A 132 -12.47 1.63 -6.85
N CYS A 133 -12.28 1.71 -5.52
CA CYS A 133 -12.48 2.91 -4.70
C CYS A 133 -11.21 3.75 -4.49
N GLY A 134 -10.12 3.47 -5.20
CA GLY A 134 -8.90 4.28 -5.15
C GLY A 134 -9.05 5.59 -5.94
N ASN A 135 -8.54 6.70 -5.39
CA ASN A 135 -8.21 7.90 -6.19
C ASN A 135 -7.07 7.57 -7.15
N PHE A 136 -7.38 6.82 -8.21
CA PHE A 136 -6.47 6.56 -9.29
C PHE A 136 -6.42 7.79 -10.18
N LYS A 137 -5.50 8.72 -9.90
CA LYS A 137 -5.07 9.67 -10.93
C LYS A 137 -4.24 8.88 -11.94
N PHE A 138 -4.89 8.44 -13.00
CA PHE A 138 -4.22 7.80 -14.12
C PHE A 138 -3.94 8.88 -15.16
N ASP A 139 -2.81 9.54 -14.99
CA ASP A 139 -2.15 10.08 -16.16
C ASP A 139 -1.62 8.88 -16.96
N GLU A 140 -1.67 8.94 -18.29
CA GLU A 140 -0.92 8.03 -19.17
C GLU A 140 0.58 7.90 -18.76
N SER A 141 1.06 8.86 -17.95
CA SER A 141 2.34 8.80 -17.28
C SER A 141 2.48 7.59 -16.35
N VAL A 142 1.45 7.00 -15.74
CA VAL A 142 1.64 5.89 -14.77
C VAL A 142 2.17 4.62 -15.44
N LEU A 143 1.92 4.33 -16.72
CA LEU A 143 2.64 3.23 -17.41
C LEU A 143 4.11 3.60 -17.72
N LYS A 144 4.40 4.90 -17.86
CA LYS A 144 5.76 5.47 -17.94
C LYS A 144 6.41 5.70 -16.56
N ASP A 145 5.64 5.76 -15.48
CA ASP A 145 6.10 5.93 -14.10
C ASP A 145 6.19 4.57 -13.41
N ILE A 146 5.43 3.56 -13.84
CA ILE A 146 5.74 2.12 -13.62
C ILE A 146 7.13 1.80 -14.19
N SER A 147 7.60 2.61 -15.15
CA SER A 147 8.95 2.56 -15.68
C SER A 147 9.97 3.42 -14.92
N LEU A 148 9.56 4.33 -14.02
CA LEU A 148 10.40 5.38 -13.41
C LEU A 148 10.21 5.63 -11.89
N SER A 149 9.28 4.98 -11.20
CA SER A 149 9.01 5.21 -9.78
C SER A 149 9.95 4.40 -8.88
N SER A 150 11.02 5.06 -8.43
CA SER A 150 11.79 4.91 -7.18
C SER A 150 12.22 3.53 -6.65
N ILE A 151 12.02 2.44 -7.38
CA ILE A 151 12.67 1.15 -7.14
C ILE A 151 13.60 0.89 -8.32
N GLU A 152 14.81 1.44 -8.28
CA GLU A 152 15.89 0.99 -9.18
C GLU A 152 16.82 0.01 -8.45
N PRO A 153 17.41 -0.98 -9.16
CA PRO A 153 17.70 -0.94 -10.58
C PRO A 153 16.75 -1.79 -11.42
N THR A 154 16.19 -1.17 -12.45
CA THR A 154 15.83 -1.75 -13.75
C THR A 154 15.00 -3.04 -13.74
N VAL A 155 13.75 -2.96 -14.20
CA VAL A 155 13.09 -4.15 -14.76
C VAL A 155 14.03 -4.72 -15.83
N PHE A 156 14.49 -5.96 -15.65
CA PHE A 156 15.50 -6.56 -16.54
C PHE A 156 15.05 -6.44 -18.00
N GLY A 157 15.91 -5.86 -18.85
CA GLY A 157 15.63 -5.73 -20.28
C GLY A 157 14.67 -4.59 -20.68
N GLN A 158 14.34 -3.66 -19.78
CA GLN A 158 13.45 -2.51 -20.07
C GLN A 158 13.96 -1.61 -21.21
N ALA A 159 15.29 -1.45 -21.36
CA ALA A 159 15.87 -0.72 -22.50
C ALA A 159 15.50 -1.32 -23.87
N LEU A 160 15.05 -2.58 -23.92
CA LEU A 160 14.69 -3.30 -25.14
C LEU A 160 13.17 -3.40 -25.34
N THR A 161 12.34 -2.82 -24.46
CA THR A 161 10.88 -2.85 -24.58
C THR A 161 10.19 -1.58 -24.12
N ASN A 162 9.16 -1.18 -24.87
CA ASN A 162 8.41 0.06 -24.62
C ASN A 162 7.40 -0.02 -23.46
N ALA A 163 7.08 -1.23 -22.97
CA ALA A 163 6.02 -1.44 -21.97
C ALA A 163 6.39 -2.56 -20.97
N PRO A 164 5.79 -2.55 -19.76
CA PRO A 164 6.09 -3.54 -18.73
C PRO A 164 5.45 -4.92 -19.01
N PHE A 165 4.45 -5.00 -19.88
CA PHE A 165 3.77 -6.24 -20.26
C PHE A 165 4.20 -6.75 -21.64
N ARG A 166 3.85 -8.02 -21.94
CA ARG A 166 4.18 -8.72 -23.19
C ARG A 166 2.90 -9.10 -23.94
N TRP A 167 3.01 -9.39 -25.24
CA TRP A 167 1.91 -9.83 -26.10
C TRP A 167 1.13 -11.07 -25.64
N ASP A 168 1.68 -11.88 -24.73
CA ASP A 168 1.07 -13.09 -24.19
C ASP A 168 0.53 -12.89 -22.75
N TYR A 169 0.58 -11.66 -22.23
CA TYR A 169 0.02 -11.27 -20.93
C TYR A 169 -1.36 -10.65 -21.13
N ARG A 170 -2.34 -11.10 -20.35
CA ARG A 170 -3.71 -10.56 -20.38
C ARG A 170 -4.17 -10.22 -18.98
N LEU A 171 -4.57 -8.97 -18.76
CA LEU A 171 -5.11 -8.49 -17.49
C LEU A 171 -6.64 -8.43 -17.57
N TYR A 172 -7.31 -9.22 -16.73
CA TYR A 172 -8.73 -9.08 -16.47
C TYR A 172 -8.93 -8.44 -15.10
N SER A 173 -9.72 -7.38 -15.05
CA SER A 173 -10.08 -6.70 -13.81
C SER A 173 -11.50 -7.08 -13.39
N ILE A 174 -11.69 -7.31 -12.10
CA ILE A 174 -12.98 -7.59 -11.47
C ILE A 174 -13.17 -6.52 -10.40
N ILE A 175 -14.07 -5.58 -10.67
CA ILE A 175 -14.41 -4.50 -9.75
C ILE A 175 -15.65 -4.91 -8.98
N LEU A 176 -15.50 -5.10 -7.67
CA LEU A 176 -16.59 -5.51 -6.77
C LEU A 176 -17.35 -4.26 -6.29
N ARG A 177 -18.57 -4.06 -6.80
CA ARG A 177 -19.50 -3.00 -6.38
C ARG A 177 -20.78 -3.59 -5.81
N TYR A 178 -20.64 -4.29 -4.69
CA TYR A 178 -21.77 -4.84 -3.97
C TYR A 178 -22.49 -3.72 -3.20
N PRO A 179 -23.81 -3.55 -3.38
CA PRO A 179 -24.57 -2.59 -2.60
C PRO A 179 -24.61 -2.99 -1.12
N ALA A 180 -24.50 -2.00 -0.24
CA ALA A 180 -24.66 -2.20 1.21
C ALA A 180 -26.14 -2.23 1.62
N LEU A 181 -27.01 -1.56 0.86
CA LEU A 181 -28.45 -1.43 1.11
C LEU A 181 -29.23 -1.72 -0.18
N LEU A 182 -30.40 -2.35 -0.06
CA LEU A 182 -31.22 -2.76 -1.21
C LEU A 182 -31.72 -1.54 -2.04
N GLU A 183 -31.80 -0.35 -1.44
CA GLU A 183 -32.28 0.88 -2.08
C GLU A 183 -31.26 1.54 -3.02
N SER A 184 -29.97 1.16 -2.98
CA SER A 184 -28.93 1.80 -3.81
C SER A 184 -28.77 1.20 -5.22
N ILE A 185 -29.62 0.25 -5.61
CA ILE A 185 -29.48 -0.52 -6.86
C ILE A 185 -29.77 0.35 -8.11
N SER A 186 -30.52 1.46 -7.98
CA SER A 186 -31.00 2.23 -9.15
C SER A 186 -30.06 3.35 -9.65
N ASN A 187 -28.97 3.69 -8.96
CA ASN A 187 -28.19 4.92 -9.24
C ASN A 187 -26.69 4.71 -9.60
N SER A 188 -26.20 3.50 -9.82
CA SER A 188 -24.75 3.21 -9.84
C SER A 188 -24.05 3.19 -11.22
N ASN A 189 -24.70 3.62 -12.32
CA ASN A 189 -24.14 3.42 -13.67
C ASN A 189 -23.24 4.55 -14.21
N VAL A 190 -23.08 5.67 -13.50
CA VAL A 190 -22.61 6.92 -14.16
C VAL A 190 -21.08 7.16 -14.13
N ASP A 191 -20.29 6.47 -13.29
CA ASP A 191 -18.86 6.83 -13.10
C ASP A 191 -17.82 5.69 -13.31
N VAL A 192 -18.23 4.53 -13.86
CA VAL A 192 -17.35 3.33 -13.85
C VAL A 192 -16.59 3.09 -15.16
N GLN A 193 -17.10 3.58 -16.29
CA GLN A 193 -16.52 3.32 -17.62
C GLN A 193 -15.11 3.90 -17.80
N ASP A 194 -14.75 4.94 -17.02
CA ASP A 194 -13.43 5.59 -17.11
C ASP A 194 -12.45 5.14 -16.01
N SER A 195 -12.75 4.07 -15.27
CA SER A 195 -11.80 3.61 -14.25
C SER A 195 -10.51 3.10 -14.91
N PRO A 196 -9.34 3.53 -14.43
CA PRO A 196 -8.08 3.28 -15.14
C PRO A 196 -7.62 1.82 -15.11
N ILE A 197 -8.13 1.03 -14.18
CA ILE A 197 -7.93 -0.41 -14.17
C ILE A 197 -8.63 -1.09 -15.36
N LEU A 198 -9.77 -0.57 -15.83
CA LEU A 198 -10.44 -1.06 -17.03
C LEU A 198 -9.61 -0.71 -18.28
N GLN A 199 -9.12 0.53 -18.36
CA GLN A 199 -8.27 0.97 -19.48
C GLN A 199 -6.98 0.14 -19.55
N THR A 200 -6.33 -0.14 -18.43
CA THR A 200 -5.15 -1.02 -18.40
C THR A 200 -5.47 -2.47 -18.78
N SER A 201 -6.63 -3.00 -18.38
CA SER A 201 -7.11 -4.30 -18.86
C SER A 201 -7.24 -4.33 -20.38
N GLU A 202 -7.85 -3.30 -20.99
CA GLU A 202 -7.99 -3.19 -22.45
C GLU A 202 -6.65 -3.02 -23.18
N LEU A 203 -5.71 -2.28 -22.60
CA LEU A 203 -4.38 -2.08 -23.17
C LEU A 203 -3.63 -3.42 -23.37
N THR A 204 -3.75 -4.35 -22.42
CA THR A 204 -3.17 -5.71 -22.48
C THR A 204 -3.99 -6.70 -23.33
N GLY A 205 -5.10 -6.29 -23.94
CA GLY A 205 -6.01 -7.17 -24.68
C GLY A 205 -6.92 -8.03 -23.79
N GLY A 206 -7.06 -7.68 -22.51
CA GLY A 206 -8.05 -8.23 -21.60
C GLY A 206 -9.33 -7.39 -21.56
N ARG A 207 -10.18 -7.63 -20.55
CA ARG A 207 -11.41 -6.87 -20.30
C ARG A 207 -11.64 -6.73 -18.80
N GLY A 208 -12.30 -5.66 -18.39
CA GLY A 208 -12.74 -5.52 -17.02
C GLY A 208 -14.23 -5.82 -16.83
N TYR A 209 -14.58 -6.35 -15.67
CA TYR A 209 -15.93 -6.71 -15.27
C TYR A 209 -16.30 -5.91 -14.03
N VAL A 210 -17.39 -5.15 -14.12
CA VAL A 210 -18.00 -4.46 -12.98
C VAL A 210 -19.10 -5.36 -12.47
N ILE A 211 -19.01 -5.76 -11.20
CA ILE A 211 -19.84 -6.84 -10.65
C ILE A 211 -20.58 -6.31 -9.43
N SER A 212 -21.90 -6.43 -9.47
CA SER A 212 -22.76 -5.98 -8.36
C SER A 212 -23.43 -7.12 -7.61
N ASP A 213 -23.50 -8.32 -8.21
CA ASP A 213 -24.12 -9.50 -7.62
C ASP A 213 -23.24 -10.76 -7.77
N ASN A 214 -23.44 -11.73 -6.88
CA ASN A 214 -22.73 -13.01 -6.88
C ASN A 214 -23.07 -13.86 -8.12
N ARG A 215 -24.29 -13.73 -8.66
CA ARG A 215 -24.66 -14.41 -9.92
C ARG A 215 -23.86 -13.86 -11.11
N GLU A 216 -23.70 -12.54 -11.20
CA GLU A 216 -22.87 -11.89 -12.22
C GLU A 216 -21.38 -12.26 -12.03
N LEU A 217 -20.93 -12.38 -10.77
CA LEU A 217 -19.61 -12.90 -10.44
C LEU A 217 -19.39 -14.29 -11.02
N GLN A 218 -20.29 -15.23 -10.77
CA GLN A 218 -20.16 -16.58 -11.30
C GLN A 218 -20.15 -16.61 -12.84
N GLN A 219 -21.08 -15.90 -13.49
CA GLN A 219 -21.16 -15.86 -14.96
C GLN A 219 -19.91 -15.25 -15.60
N SER A 220 -19.37 -14.18 -15.01
CA SER A 220 -18.15 -13.53 -15.49
C SER A 220 -16.94 -14.45 -15.33
N LEU A 221 -16.81 -15.17 -14.22
CA LEU A 221 -15.73 -16.14 -13.98
C LEU A 221 -15.79 -17.34 -14.94
N GLU A 222 -17.00 -17.85 -15.23
CA GLU A 222 -17.19 -18.94 -16.21
C GLU A 222 -16.77 -18.52 -17.63
N SER A 223 -17.15 -17.30 -18.03
CA SER A 223 -16.75 -16.68 -19.30
C SER A 223 -15.23 -16.44 -19.36
N LEU A 224 -14.64 -15.92 -18.29
CA LEU A 224 -13.20 -15.67 -18.19
C LEU A 224 -12.41 -16.99 -18.30
N ALA A 225 -12.87 -18.06 -17.65
CA ALA A 225 -12.20 -19.36 -17.69
C ALA A 225 -12.11 -19.97 -19.11
N LEU A 226 -13.03 -19.61 -20.02
CA LEU A 226 -12.96 -19.99 -21.44
C LEU A 226 -11.91 -19.19 -22.21
N LYS A 227 -11.66 -17.94 -21.82
CA LYS A 227 -10.69 -17.03 -22.46
C LYS A 227 -9.25 -17.28 -22.05
N CYS A 228 -8.99 -18.05 -20.98
CA CYS A 228 -7.64 -18.44 -20.54
C CYS A 228 -6.94 -19.49 -21.43
N GLN A 229 -7.12 -19.44 -22.75
CA GLN A 229 -6.42 -20.30 -23.70
C GLN A 229 -5.07 -19.70 -24.09
N PRO A 230 -4.07 -20.50 -24.51
CA PRO A 230 -2.80 -19.99 -25.02
C PRO A 230 -3.03 -19.16 -26.28
N ALA A 231 -2.73 -17.86 -26.20
CA ALA A 231 -2.95 -16.92 -27.28
C ALA A 231 -2.05 -15.70 -27.15
N VAL A 232 -1.93 -14.97 -28.25
CA VAL A 232 -1.09 -13.79 -28.42
C VAL A 232 -1.97 -12.63 -28.87
N VAL A 233 -1.71 -11.43 -28.34
CA VAL A 233 -2.39 -10.21 -28.76
C VAL A 233 -1.60 -9.53 -29.87
N MET A 234 -2.28 -9.26 -30.99
CA MET A 234 -1.73 -8.54 -32.14
C MET A 234 -2.62 -7.34 -32.47
N ASP A 235 -2.02 -6.31 -33.06
CA ASP A 235 -2.73 -5.09 -33.44
C ASP A 235 -2.85 -5.02 -34.97
N PHE A 236 -4.05 -5.22 -35.49
CA PHE A 236 -4.32 -5.17 -36.93
C PHE A 236 -4.77 -3.77 -37.34
N VAL A 237 -4.01 -3.16 -38.23
CA VAL A 237 -4.24 -1.81 -38.74
C VAL A 237 -4.86 -1.92 -40.14
N SER A 238 -6.03 -1.33 -40.33
CA SER A 238 -6.76 -1.38 -41.60
C SER A 238 -7.28 0.00 -41.99
N ASP A 239 -7.18 0.36 -43.28
CA ASP A 239 -7.75 1.59 -43.87
C ASP A 239 -9.23 1.40 -44.26
N VAL A 240 -9.85 0.32 -43.80
CA VAL A 240 -11.25 0.01 -44.07
C VAL A 240 -12.12 0.89 -43.19
N GLY A 241 -12.61 2.00 -43.76
CA GLY A 241 -13.73 2.75 -43.22
C GLY A 241 -15.02 1.92 -43.31
N THR A 242 -15.78 1.86 -42.22
CA THR A 242 -17.15 1.35 -42.20
C THR A 242 -17.98 2.10 -43.25
N ALA A 243 -18.53 1.37 -44.22
CA ALA A 243 -19.36 1.90 -45.31
C ALA A 243 -20.76 2.39 -44.89
N ASP A 244 -20.92 2.86 -43.65
CA ASP A 244 -22.18 3.42 -43.12
C ASP A 244 -21.91 4.76 -42.41
N SER A 245 -21.79 5.81 -43.21
CA SER A 245 -22.15 7.18 -42.82
C SER A 245 -22.11 8.08 -44.05
N ARG A 246 -23.23 8.09 -44.79
CA ARG A 246 -23.58 9.24 -45.62
C ARG A 246 -23.87 10.40 -44.68
N GLU A 247 -22.83 11.16 -44.39
CA GLU A 247 -22.79 12.54 -43.89
C GLU A 247 -21.56 12.65 -42.98
N ARG A 248 -20.50 13.31 -43.48
CA ARG A 248 -19.79 14.31 -42.69
C ARG A 248 -18.83 15.16 -43.52
N ASP A 249 -18.95 16.42 -43.18
CA ASP A 249 -18.18 17.61 -43.51
C ASP A 249 -16.68 17.46 -43.70
N ILE A 250 -16.20 18.35 -44.56
CA ILE A 250 -14.81 18.64 -44.88
C ILE A 250 -14.14 19.25 -43.63
N THR A 251 -13.51 18.43 -42.78
CA THR A 251 -12.28 18.75 -42.02
C THR A 251 -11.70 17.51 -41.33
N ASN A 252 -10.39 17.31 -41.50
CA ASN A 252 -9.45 16.48 -40.72
C ASN A 252 -9.42 14.93 -40.83
N SER A 253 -8.20 14.46 -41.17
CA SER A 253 -7.57 13.14 -40.92
C SER A 253 -8.38 11.87 -41.19
N LYS A 254 -7.99 11.11 -42.23
CA LYS A 254 -8.31 9.68 -42.34
C LYS A 254 -7.90 8.96 -41.04
N SER A 255 -8.87 8.61 -40.19
CA SER A 255 -8.60 7.89 -38.96
C SER A 255 -8.34 6.42 -39.29
N VAL A 256 -7.07 6.03 -39.32
CA VAL A 256 -6.66 4.64 -39.42
C VAL A 256 -7.18 3.88 -38.21
N ILE A 257 -7.99 2.83 -38.42
CA ILE A 257 -8.58 2.04 -37.32
C ILE A 257 -7.64 0.88 -36.97
N SER A 258 -7.38 0.73 -35.68
CA SER A 258 -6.54 -0.32 -35.09
C SER A 258 -7.42 -1.30 -34.30
N TYR A 259 -7.27 -2.59 -34.59
CA TYR A 259 -8.03 -3.68 -33.99
C TYR A 259 -7.10 -4.58 -33.17
N LYS A 260 -7.18 -4.49 -31.83
CA LYS A 260 -6.51 -5.45 -30.94
C LYS A 260 -7.23 -6.79 -31.01
N GLN A 261 -6.52 -7.80 -31.48
CA GLN A 261 -7.10 -9.11 -31.76
C GLN A 261 -6.29 -10.20 -31.06
N LEU A 262 -7.00 -11.13 -30.41
CA LEU A 262 -6.40 -12.31 -29.85
C LEU A 262 -6.24 -13.39 -30.92
N VAL A 263 -5.05 -13.98 -30.99
CA VAL A 263 -4.65 -14.99 -31.97
C VAL A 263 -4.25 -16.26 -31.21
N PHE A 264 -5.03 -17.32 -31.37
CA PHE A 264 -4.84 -18.59 -30.66
C PHE A 264 -3.65 -19.38 -31.20
N VAL A 265 -2.83 -19.88 -30.27
CA VAL A 265 -1.65 -20.69 -30.58
C VAL A 265 -1.88 -22.11 -30.05
N LYS A 266 -2.08 -23.06 -30.97
CA LYS A 266 -2.28 -24.47 -30.62
C LYS A 266 -0.93 -25.10 -30.23
N LEU A 267 -0.73 -25.33 -28.94
CA LEU A 267 0.52 -25.88 -28.38
C LEU A 267 0.58 -27.43 -28.36
N MET A 268 -0.28 -28.12 -29.11
CA MET A 268 -0.32 -29.60 -29.11
C MET A 268 0.98 -30.16 -29.70
N GLY A 269 1.78 -30.85 -28.89
CA GLY A 269 2.93 -31.66 -29.36
C GLY A 269 4.22 -30.93 -29.72
N ARG A 270 4.45 -29.67 -29.29
CA ARG A 270 5.56 -28.79 -29.74
C ARG A 270 5.59 -28.65 -31.28
N VAL A 271 4.51 -28.16 -31.87
CA VAL A 271 4.62 -27.50 -33.17
C VAL A 271 5.28 -26.13 -32.93
N CYS A 272 6.59 -26.04 -33.16
CA CYS A 272 7.30 -24.77 -33.17
C CYS A 272 6.83 -23.95 -34.37
N SER A 273 6.60 -22.66 -34.16
CA SER A 273 6.41 -21.71 -35.27
C SER A 273 7.65 -21.76 -36.16
N ASN A 274 7.45 -21.98 -37.45
CA ASN A 274 8.53 -22.03 -38.42
C ASN A 274 8.94 -20.61 -38.83
N TRP A 275 7.99 -19.67 -38.93
CA TRP A 275 8.21 -18.33 -39.46
C TRP A 275 8.06 -17.25 -38.37
N PRO A 276 9.03 -16.32 -38.25
CA PRO A 276 8.86 -15.17 -37.39
C PRO A 276 7.97 -14.11 -38.05
N ILE A 277 7.23 -13.37 -37.23
CA ILE A 277 6.67 -12.06 -37.59
C ILE A 277 7.84 -11.07 -37.61
N PRO A 278 7.95 -10.20 -38.64
CA PRO A 278 9.05 -9.28 -38.77
C PRO A 278 9.11 -8.27 -37.60
N GLU A 279 10.32 -7.86 -37.25
CA GLU A 279 10.53 -6.77 -36.28
C GLU A 279 9.99 -5.43 -36.83
N PRO A 280 9.65 -4.47 -35.96
CA PRO A 280 9.18 -3.14 -36.39
C PRO A 280 10.30 -2.23 -36.92
N PHE A 281 11.52 -2.76 -37.05
CA PHE A 281 12.70 -2.06 -37.56
C PHE A 281 13.50 -3.01 -38.45
N TRP A 282 14.24 -2.44 -39.41
CA TRP A 282 15.15 -3.19 -40.25
C TRP A 282 16.50 -3.41 -39.53
N PRO A 283 16.99 -4.66 -39.42
CA PRO A 283 18.25 -4.96 -38.73
C PRO A 283 19.47 -4.67 -39.64
N ASP A 284 19.90 -3.41 -39.67
CA ASP A 284 21.14 -3.00 -40.35
C ASP A 284 22.38 -3.16 -39.46
N ASP A 285 23.55 -3.47 -40.04
CA ASP A 285 24.80 -3.70 -39.31
C ASP A 285 25.19 -2.52 -38.39
N GLU A 286 24.90 -1.28 -38.80
CA GLU A 286 25.16 -0.07 -38.00
C GLU A 286 24.19 0.06 -36.81
N LEU A 287 22.93 -0.31 -37.00
CA LEU A 287 21.87 -0.21 -36.00
C LEU A 287 22.00 -1.30 -34.94
N ILE A 288 22.44 -2.50 -35.33
CA ILE A 288 22.67 -3.61 -34.39
C ILE A 288 23.98 -3.41 -33.58
N SER A 289 24.94 -2.62 -34.09
CA SER A 289 26.22 -2.32 -33.43
C SER A 289 26.12 -1.29 -32.29
N THR A 290 25.17 -0.36 -32.37
CA THR A 290 25.04 0.76 -31.41
C THR A 290 24.12 0.42 -30.23
N HIS A 291 22.84 0.18 -30.48
CA HIS A 291 21.85 -0.33 -29.49
C HIS A 291 20.56 -0.73 -30.21
N LEU A 292 19.94 -1.86 -29.84
CA LEU A 292 18.65 -2.26 -30.44
C LEU A 292 17.53 -1.29 -30.03
N PRO A 293 16.64 -0.89 -30.95
CA PRO A 293 15.48 -0.08 -30.61
C PRO A 293 14.48 -0.91 -29.78
N PRO A 294 13.73 -0.26 -28.87
CA PRO A 294 12.83 -0.97 -27.99
C PRO A 294 11.60 -1.51 -28.74
N ARG A 295 11.28 -2.78 -28.47
CA ARG A 295 10.17 -3.50 -29.10
C ARG A 295 8.82 -3.05 -28.52
N SER A 296 7.80 -2.94 -29.37
CA SER A 296 6.41 -2.74 -28.92
C SER A 296 5.87 -4.02 -28.27
N PRO A 297 5.02 -3.93 -27.23
CA PRO A 297 4.47 -5.11 -26.57
C PRO A 297 3.60 -5.92 -27.52
N HIS A 298 2.78 -5.28 -28.36
CA HIS A 298 1.95 -5.92 -29.38
C HIS A 298 2.51 -5.58 -30.77
N PRO A 299 2.70 -6.57 -31.67
CA PRO A 299 3.13 -6.30 -33.03
C PRO A 299 1.98 -5.66 -33.82
N LYS A 300 2.31 -4.57 -34.54
CA LYS A 300 1.38 -3.89 -35.45
C LYS A 300 1.49 -4.50 -36.84
N ILE A 301 0.37 -4.98 -37.39
CA ILE A 301 0.27 -5.64 -38.68
C ILE A 301 -0.67 -4.83 -39.56
N ILE A 302 -0.18 -4.36 -40.69
CA ILE A 302 -1.01 -3.62 -41.66
C ILE A 302 -1.68 -4.63 -42.58
N VAL A 303 -3.00 -4.54 -42.71
CA VAL A 303 -3.81 -5.40 -43.57
C VAL A 303 -4.12 -4.68 -44.88
N SER A 304 -3.92 -5.35 -46.03
CA SER A 304 -4.23 -4.78 -47.34
C SER A 304 -5.71 -4.38 -47.44
N PRO A 305 -6.05 -3.23 -48.06
CA PRO A 305 -7.44 -2.84 -48.28
C PRO A 305 -8.14 -3.71 -49.33
N THR A 306 -7.37 -4.31 -50.26
CA THR A 306 -7.87 -5.16 -51.34
C THR A 306 -7.54 -6.62 -51.09
N GLN A 307 -8.45 -7.51 -51.50
CA GLN A 307 -8.23 -8.96 -51.48
C GLN A 307 -7.47 -9.41 -52.74
N VAL A 308 -6.49 -10.29 -52.55
CA VAL A 308 -5.66 -10.91 -53.61
C VAL A 308 -5.92 -12.41 -53.63
N ILE A 309 -5.67 -13.08 -54.76
CA ILE A 309 -5.78 -14.54 -54.86
C ILE A 309 -4.73 -15.19 -53.93
N ALA A 310 -5.12 -16.24 -53.22
CA ALA A 310 -4.20 -16.96 -52.34
C ALA A 310 -3.01 -17.55 -53.13
N PRO A 311 -1.76 -17.42 -52.65
CA PRO A 311 -0.61 -17.99 -53.33
C PRO A 311 -0.71 -19.53 -53.36
N ASN A 312 -0.34 -20.12 -54.50
CA ASN A 312 -0.21 -21.58 -54.61
C ASN A 312 1.10 -22.01 -53.94
N MET A 313 1.00 -22.84 -52.89
CA MET A 313 2.14 -23.31 -52.11
C MET A 313 2.17 -24.84 -52.09
N PRO A 314 3.36 -25.47 -52.19
CA PRO A 314 3.48 -26.93 -52.10
C PRO A 314 2.98 -27.48 -50.77
N GLU A 315 2.30 -28.63 -50.80
CA GLU A 315 1.64 -29.26 -49.64
C GLU A 315 2.60 -29.59 -48.48
N TYR A 316 3.88 -29.86 -48.78
CA TYR A 316 4.91 -30.17 -47.79
C TYR A 316 5.63 -28.94 -47.21
N PHE A 317 5.32 -27.73 -47.69
CA PHE A 317 5.95 -26.52 -47.17
C PHE A 317 5.44 -26.22 -45.75
N PRO A 318 6.33 -25.94 -44.77
CA PRO A 318 5.90 -25.62 -43.42
C PRO A 318 5.11 -24.30 -43.39
N LEU A 319 3.79 -24.37 -43.18
CA LEU A 319 2.92 -23.20 -43.07
C LEU A 319 2.42 -23.05 -41.63
N ASP A 320 2.63 -21.87 -41.06
CA ASP A 320 2.11 -21.55 -39.73
C ASP A 320 0.70 -20.98 -39.88
N ARG A 321 -0.29 -21.65 -39.28
CA ARG A 321 -1.71 -21.25 -39.27
C ARG A 321 -2.14 -20.93 -37.84
N TYR A 322 -2.59 -19.70 -37.63
CA TYR A 322 -3.13 -19.25 -36.35
C TYR A 322 -4.59 -18.83 -36.49
N GLU A 323 -5.39 -19.09 -35.46
CA GLU A 323 -6.84 -18.84 -35.47
C GLU A 323 -7.14 -17.54 -34.72
N LEU A 324 -7.95 -16.65 -35.30
CA LEU A 324 -8.32 -15.38 -34.68
C LEU A 324 -9.55 -15.57 -33.78
N GLU A 325 -9.57 -14.90 -32.62
CA GLU A 325 -10.75 -14.81 -31.76
C GLU A 325 -11.93 -14.13 -32.46
N PRO A 326 -13.17 -14.63 -32.29
CA PRO A 326 -14.36 -13.95 -32.80
C PRO A 326 -14.49 -12.52 -32.23
N SER A 327 -14.39 -11.53 -33.10
CA SER A 327 -14.51 -10.09 -32.80
C SER A 327 -15.28 -9.36 -33.91
N THR A 328 -15.54 -8.07 -33.71
CA THR A 328 -16.11 -7.21 -34.76
C THR A 328 -15.23 -7.17 -36.01
N PHE A 329 -13.91 -7.21 -35.84
CA PHE A 329 -12.95 -7.29 -36.93
C PHE A 329 -13.05 -8.61 -37.71
N THR A 330 -13.13 -9.76 -37.02
CA THR A 330 -13.31 -11.04 -37.72
C THR A 330 -14.67 -11.14 -38.39
N GLN A 331 -15.73 -10.59 -37.78
CA GLN A 331 -17.05 -10.53 -38.38
C GLN A 331 -17.05 -9.71 -39.68
N TYR A 332 -16.33 -8.57 -39.68
CA TYR A 332 -16.12 -7.79 -40.89
C TYR A 332 -15.42 -8.60 -41.98
N LEU A 333 -14.34 -9.32 -41.64
CA LEU A 333 -13.63 -10.16 -42.60
C LEU A 333 -14.52 -11.28 -43.17
N CYS A 334 -15.33 -11.93 -42.34
CA CYS A 334 -16.21 -13.04 -42.75
C CYS A 334 -17.30 -12.64 -43.76
N GLY A 335 -17.57 -11.35 -43.96
CA GLY A 335 -18.54 -10.85 -44.94
C GLY A 335 -18.04 -10.85 -46.40
N HIS A 336 -16.79 -11.25 -46.65
CA HIS A 336 -16.15 -11.17 -47.97
C HIS A 336 -15.82 -12.54 -48.58
N ASP A 337 -15.34 -12.54 -49.84
CA ASP A 337 -15.06 -13.77 -50.61
C ASP A 337 -14.05 -14.69 -49.88
N PRO A 338 -14.38 -15.97 -49.62
CA PRO A 338 -13.48 -16.92 -48.95
C PRO A 338 -12.29 -17.40 -49.80
N ASN A 339 -12.38 -17.25 -51.13
CA ASN A 339 -11.35 -17.70 -52.07
C ASN A 339 -10.20 -16.69 -52.23
N LYS A 340 -10.35 -15.48 -51.68
CA LYS A 340 -9.32 -14.44 -51.72
C LYS A 340 -8.80 -14.16 -50.31
N VAL A 341 -7.61 -13.56 -50.22
CA VAL A 341 -6.89 -13.33 -48.97
C VAL A 341 -6.46 -11.87 -48.87
N TRP A 342 -6.33 -11.36 -47.63
CA TRP A 342 -5.76 -10.04 -47.39
C TRP A 342 -4.29 -10.17 -47.02
N GLN A 343 -3.42 -9.43 -47.69
CA GLN A 343 -1.99 -9.48 -47.42
C GLN A 343 -1.66 -8.71 -46.13
N CYS A 344 -0.72 -9.25 -45.36
CA CYS A 344 -0.25 -8.68 -44.12
C CYS A 344 1.18 -8.12 -44.28
N PHE A 345 1.37 -6.86 -43.89
CA PHE A 345 2.65 -6.16 -43.94
C PHE A 345 3.14 -5.84 -42.53
N GLY A 346 4.45 -5.89 -42.32
CA GLY A 346 5.05 -5.41 -41.07
C GLY A 346 4.91 -3.90 -40.98
N TYR A 347 4.77 -3.36 -39.78
CA TYR A 347 4.77 -1.91 -39.57
C TYR A 347 6.21 -1.41 -39.52
N ASP A 348 6.69 -0.79 -40.61
CA ASP A 348 7.93 -0.01 -40.63
C ASP A 348 7.65 1.39 -41.18
N SER A 349 8.13 2.40 -40.46
CA SER A 349 7.97 3.81 -40.82
C SER A 349 8.93 4.30 -41.91
N LYS A 350 10.02 3.57 -42.20
CA LYS A 350 11.12 4.05 -43.05
C LYS A 350 11.34 3.25 -44.34
N HIS A 351 11.05 1.95 -44.36
CA HIS A 351 11.30 1.09 -45.53
C HIS A 351 10.00 0.67 -46.23
N GLN A 352 10.07 0.39 -47.53
CA GLN A 352 8.97 -0.24 -48.26
C GLN A 352 8.76 -1.66 -47.71
N THR A 353 7.65 -1.88 -47.03
CA THR A 353 7.34 -3.14 -46.36
C THR A 353 6.83 -4.16 -47.36
N ALA A 354 7.44 -5.34 -47.41
CA ALA A 354 6.94 -6.47 -48.20
C ALA A 354 5.97 -7.33 -47.37
N PRO A 355 5.05 -8.07 -48.01
CA PRO A 355 4.08 -8.88 -47.29
C PRO A 355 4.75 -10.15 -46.73
N PHE A 356 4.49 -10.46 -45.46
CA PHE A 356 5.06 -11.61 -44.75
C PHE A 356 4.02 -12.70 -44.44
N GLY A 357 2.75 -12.45 -44.75
CA GLY A 357 1.67 -13.37 -44.48
C GLY A 357 0.36 -12.87 -45.05
N PHE A 358 -0.72 -13.57 -44.79
CA PHE A 358 -2.07 -13.16 -45.18
C PHE A 358 -3.14 -13.67 -44.22
N LEU A 359 -4.29 -12.99 -44.24
CA LEU A 359 -5.52 -13.44 -43.57
C LEU A 359 -6.38 -14.22 -44.56
N LYS A 360 -6.77 -15.43 -44.17
CA LYS A 360 -7.64 -16.32 -44.95
C LYS A 360 -8.85 -16.72 -44.11
N LEU A 361 -10.03 -16.66 -44.70
CA LEU A 361 -11.26 -17.14 -44.06
C LEU A 361 -11.30 -18.67 -44.05
N SER A 362 -11.88 -19.24 -43.00
CA SER A 362 -12.26 -20.65 -43.01
C SER A 362 -13.36 -20.89 -44.07
N SER A 363 -13.42 -22.10 -44.61
CA SER A 363 -14.50 -22.53 -45.53
C SER A 363 -15.89 -22.31 -44.94
N ASP A 364 -15.97 -22.38 -43.61
CA ASP A 364 -17.23 -22.31 -42.87
C ASP A 364 -17.65 -20.85 -42.58
N LEU A 365 -16.84 -19.86 -42.99
CA LEU A 365 -17.05 -18.41 -42.78
C LEU A 365 -17.27 -17.97 -41.32
N GLN A 366 -16.97 -18.83 -40.34
CA GLN A 366 -17.12 -18.51 -38.92
C GLN A 366 -15.83 -17.97 -38.28
N THR A 367 -14.67 -18.33 -38.82
CA THR A 367 -13.37 -17.99 -38.26
C THR A 367 -12.41 -17.50 -39.33
N ALA A 368 -11.50 -16.61 -38.93
CA ALA A 368 -10.40 -16.14 -39.75
C ALA A 368 -9.09 -16.75 -39.27
N HIS A 369 -8.16 -16.99 -40.21
CA HIS A 369 -6.84 -17.53 -39.93
C HIS A 369 -5.74 -16.61 -40.43
N LEU A 370 -4.76 -16.35 -39.57
CA LEU A 370 -3.50 -15.73 -39.96
C LEU A 370 -2.53 -16.81 -40.42
N HIS A 371 -2.13 -16.71 -41.68
CA HIS A 371 -1.07 -17.53 -42.27
C HIS A 371 0.23 -16.73 -42.29
N VAL A 372 1.25 -17.22 -41.58
CA VAL A 372 2.58 -16.58 -41.54
C VAL A 372 3.52 -17.34 -42.47
N LEU A 373 4.24 -16.58 -43.29
CA LEU A 373 5.07 -17.04 -44.39
C LEU A 373 6.46 -16.37 -44.34
N PRO A 374 7.40 -16.75 -45.22
CA PRO A 374 8.64 -16.00 -45.41
C PRO A 374 8.36 -14.53 -45.75
N TYR A 375 9.27 -13.64 -45.34
CA TYR A 375 9.20 -12.23 -45.71
C TYR A 375 9.25 -12.06 -47.24
N ASN A 376 8.37 -11.24 -47.81
CA ASN A 376 8.20 -11.12 -49.26
C ASN A 376 7.84 -12.46 -49.93
N TYR A 377 6.82 -13.12 -49.37
CA TYR A 377 6.38 -14.43 -49.86
C TYR A 377 6.00 -14.47 -51.36
N PRO A 378 5.47 -13.42 -52.03
CA PRO A 378 5.09 -13.52 -53.43
C PRO A 378 6.27 -13.85 -54.36
N VAL A 379 7.42 -13.19 -54.14
CA VAL A 379 8.65 -13.47 -54.90
C VAL A 379 9.20 -14.84 -54.54
N PHE A 380 9.15 -15.21 -53.25
CA PHE A 380 9.57 -16.55 -52.80
C PHE A 380 8.71 -17.67 -53.41
N CYS A 381 7.38 -17.49 -53.48
CA CYS A 381 6.46 -18.44 -54.11
C CYS A 381 6.79 -18.65 -55.59
N GLN A 382 7.13 -17.58 -56.31
CA GLN A 382 7.56 -17.68 -57.71
C GLN A 382 8.83 -18.54 -57.83
N LEU A 383 9.87 -18.24 -57.03
CA LEU A 383 11.11 -19.01 -57.01
C LEU A 383 10.89 -20.48 -56.61
N LEU A 384 9.98 -20.74 -55.67
CA LEU A 384 9.66 -22.09 -55.22
C LEU A 384 8.89 -22.88 -56.28
N ASN A 385 7.94 -22.24 -56.98
CA ASN A 385 7.20 -22.87 -58.07
C ASN A 385 8.10 -23.14 -59.28
N GLU A 386 9.01 -22.23 -59.63
CA GLU A 386 10.04 -22.46 -60.66
C GLU A 386 10.95 -23.65 -60.30
N LEU A 387 11.35 -23.77 -59.03
CA LEU A 387 12.14 -24.91 -58.55
C LEU A 387 11.38 -26.24 -58.66
N TYR A 388 10.08 -26.22 -58.37
CA TYR A 388 9.23 -27.41 -58.34
C TYR A 388 8.79 -27.84 -59.75
N GLU A 389 8.25 -26.93 -60.55
CA GLU A 389 7.65 -27.20 -61.87
C GLU A 389 8.70 -27.27 -62.99
N ILE A 390 9.69 -26.37 -63.00
CA ILE A 390 10.65 -26.23 -64.10
C ILE A 390 11.91 -27.05 -63.85
N HIS A 391 12.44 -27.00 -62.63
CA HIS A 391 13.74 -27.60 -62.31
C HIS A 391 13.66 -28.97 -61.61
N HIS A 392 12.46 -29.52 -61.37
CA HIS A 392 12.25 -30.81 -60.69
C HIS A 392 13.09 -30.98 -59.42
N MET A 393 13.10 -29.96 -58.55
CA MET A 393 13.88 -29.95 -57.30
C MET A 393 15.41 -29.99 -57.50
N ARG A 394 15.93 -29.46 -58.62
CA ARG A 394 17.37 -29.25 -58.83
C ARG A 394 17.70 -27.76 -58.83
N MET A 395 18.70 -27.35 -58.05
CA MET A 395 19.12 -25.94 -58.00
C MET A 395 20.00 -25.60 -59.21
N SER A 396 19.48 -24.84 -60.18
CA SER A 396 20.26 -24.34 -61.32
C SER A 396 21.11 -23.12 -60.92
N GLU A 397 22.17 -22.81 -61.68
CA GLU A 397 23.00 -21.61 -61.41
C GLU A 397 22.19 -20.30 -61.53
N VAL A 398 21.28 -20.24 -62.52
CA VAL A 398 20.38 -19.08 -62.74
C VAL A 398 19.44 -18.90 -61.55
N TRP A 399 18.81 -19.99 -61.10
CA TRP A 399 17.95 -19.97 -59.91
C TRP A 399 18.74 -19.57 -58.66
N GLY A 400 19.96 -20.08 -58.51
CA GLY A 400 20.86 -19.73 -57.41
C GLY A 400 21.16 -18.22 -57.36
N HIS A 401 21.42 -17.59 -58.50
CA HIS A 401 21.60 -16.13 -58.57
C HIS A 401 20.34 -15.35 -58.20
N GLN A 402 19.16 -15.78 -58.67
CA GLN A 402 17.88 -15.16 -58.30
C GLN A 402 17.59 -15.33 -56.81
N PHE A 403 17.89 -16.51 -56.25
CA PHE A 403 17.72 -16.80 -54.83
C PHE A 403 18.67 -15.97 -53.95
N ILE A 404 19.93 -15.78 -54.35
CA ILE A 404 20.87 -14.86 -53.67
C ILE A 404 20.34 -13.42 -53.73
N GLY A 405 19.80 -12.99 -54.88
CA GLY A 405 19.12 -11.71 -55.02
C GLY A 405 17.96 -11.57 -54.03
N TYR A 406 17.12 -12.59 -53.89
CA TYR A 406 16.06 -12.62 -52.89
C TYR A 406 16.59 -12.57 -51.45
N LEU A 407 17.64 -13.32 -51.10
CA LEU A 407 18.25 -13.29 -49.77
C LEU A 407 18.79 -11.90 -49.39
N SER A 408 19.23 -11.10 -50.37
CA SER A 408 19.65 -9.71 -50.14
C SER A 408 18.47 -8.75 -49.85
N SER A 409 17.24 -9.13 -50.23
CA SER A 409 16.03 -8.32 -50.07
C SER A 409 15.24 -8.59 -48.79
N ILE A 410 15.65 -9.57 -47.98
CA ILE A 410 14.96 -9.98 -46.75
C ILE A 410 15.83 -9.76 -45.50
N PRO A 411 15.23 -9.66 -44.30
CA PRO A 411 16.01 -9.59 -43.07
C PRO A 411 16.80 -10.88 -42.81
N ARG A 412 18.06 -10.74 -42.37
CA ARG A 412 19.00 -11.86 -42.17
C ARG A 412 18.52 -12.91 -41.17
N TYR A 413 17.68 -12.53 -40.21
CA TYR A 413 17.12 -13.49 -39.24
C TYR A 413 16.15 -14.52 -39.85
N TYR A 414 15.68 -14.31 -41.09
CA TYR A 414 14.91 -15.32 -41.83
C TYR A 414 15.78 -16.45 -42.43
N PHE A 415 17.11 -16.30 -42.49
CA PHE A 415 18.00 -17.30 -43.09
C PHE A 415 17.94 -18.65 -42.36
N MET A 416 17.83 -18.63 -41.03
CA MET A 416 17.73 -19.85 -40.23
C MET A 416 16.39 -20.60 -40.47
N PRO A 417 15.21 -19.95 -40.37
CA PRO A 417 13.94 -20.54 -40.80
C PRO A 417 13.95 -21.10 -42.23
N LEU A 418 14.51 -20.35 -43.18
CA LEU A 418 14.57 -20.77 -44.59
C LEU A 418 15.41 -22.04 -44.75
N THR A 419 16.59 -22.11 -44.13
CA THR A 419 17.45 -23.29 -44.18
C THR A 419 16.72 -24.53 -43.66
N LYS A 420 16.01 -24.41 -42.52
CA LYS A 420 15.21 -25.50 -41.95
C LYS A 420 14.04 -25.92 -42.86
N ALA A 421 13.40 -24.97 -43.54
CA ALA A 421 12.34 -25.27 -44.48
C ALA A 421 12.89 -26.07 -45.69
N PHE A 422 14.03 -25.65 -46.25
CA PHE A 422 14.69 -26.36 -47.34
C PHE A 422 15.26 -27.73 -46.95
N GLU A 423 15.71 -27.91 -45.69
CA GLU A 423 16.12 -29.21 -45.16
C GLU A 423 14.97 -30.23 -45.18
N ARG A 424 13.72 -29.81 -44.95
CA ARG A 424 12.55 -30.69 -45.07
C ARG A 424 12.28 -31.14 -46.50
N PHE A 425 12.70 -30.35 -47.48
CA PHE A 425 12.68 -30.71 -48.90
C PHE A 425 13.91 -31.54 -49.32
N GLY A 426 14.83 -31.84 -48.40
CA GLY A 426 16.02 -32.65 -48.66
C GLY A 426 17.26 -31.86 -49.08
N PHE A 427 17.21 -30.52 -49.08
CA PHE A 427 18.37 -29.69 -49.39
C PHE A 427 19.11 -29.30 -48.10
N GLN A 428 20.35 -29.76 -47.97
CA GLN A 428 21.22 -29.40 -46.84
C GLN A 428 22.12 -28.21 -47.22
N SER A 429 22.35 -27.30 -46.27
CA SER A 429 23.32 -26.19 -46.43
C SER A 429 23.08 -25.25 -47.62
N VAL A 430 21.81 -25.00 -47.98
CA VAL A 430 21.45 -24.02 -49.03
C VAL A 430 22.04 -22.63 -48.74
N ILE A 431 22.10 -22.26 -47.46
CA ILE A 431 22.72 -21.03 -46.97
C ILE A 431 23.98 -21.41 -46.17
N LYS A 432 25.10 -20.73 -46.43
CA LYS A 432 26.36 -20.98 -45.74
C LYS A 432 26.21 -20.72 -44.22
N PRO A 433 26.74 -21.60 -43.34
CA PRO A 433 26.69 -21.41 -41.89
C PRO A 433 27.27 -20.07 -41.41
N GLU A 434 28.32 -19.57 -42.08
CA GLU A 434 28.92 -18.26 -41.78
C GLU A 434 27.94 -17.08 -41.93
N ALA A 435 27.01 -17.17 -42.89
CA ALA A 435 25.99 -16.15 -43.09
C ALA A 435 24.92 -16.19 -41.98
N ILE A 436 24.71 -17.35 -41.39
CA ILE A 436 23.77 -17.57 -40.28
C ILE A 436 24.37 -17.10 -38.95
N ASP A 437 25.67 -17.31 -38.73
CA ASP A 437 26.36 -16.86 -37.51
C ASP A 437 26.53 -15.33 -37.47
N ARG A 438 26.59 -14.67 -38.63
CA ARG A 438 26.66 -13.21 -38.77
C ARG A 438 25.32 -12.48 -38.62
N VAL A 439 24.23 -13.19 -38.31
CA VAL A 439 22.89 -12.56 -38.14
C VAL A 439 22.87 -11.57 -36.97
N LEU A 440 23.59 -11.86 -35.88
CA LEU A 440 23.76 -10.94 -34.75
C LEU A 440 25.25 -10.69 -34.49
N PRO A 441 25.67 -9.43 -34.30
CA PRO A 441 27.00 -9.09 -33.82
C PRO A 441 27.32 -9.77 -32.50
N TYR A 442 28.58 -10.18 -32.34
CA TYR A 442 29.07 -10.89 -31.16
C TYR A 442 28.82 -10.12 -29.84
N GLN A 443 29.02 -8.80 -29.85
CA GLN A 443 28.82 -7.95 -28.67
C GLN A 443 27.38 -7.99 -28.16
N LEU A 444 26.41 -7.91 -29.08
CA LEU A 444 24.98 -7.98 -28.75
C LEU A 444 24.57 -9.39 -28.29
N LYS A 445 25.08 -10.43 -28.96
CA LYS A 445 24.83 -11.83 -28.52
C LYS A 445 25.30 -12.03 -27.07
N HIS A 446 26.47 -11.51 -26.72
CA HIS A 446 27.03 -11.60 -25.38
C HIS A 446 26.28 -10.75 -24.35
N SER A 447 25.81 -9.54 -24.70
CA SER A 447 24.99 -8.72 -23.80
C SER A 447 23.64 -9.35 -23.46
N LEU A 448 22.95 -9.94 -24.46
CA LEU A 448 21.72 -10.68 -24.26
C LEU A 448 21.92 -11.94 -23.39
N GLN A 449 23.04 -12.65 -23.57
CA GLN A 449 23.40 -13.79 -22.72
C GLN A 449 23.68 -13.37 -21.27
N LYS A 450 24.39 -12.26 -21.05
CA LYS A 450 24.60 -11.67 -19.71
C LYS A 450 23.28 -11.30 -19.06
N LEU A 451 22.37 -10.66 -19.80
CA LEU A 451 21.04 -10.29 -19.31
C LEU A 451 20.25 -11.53 -18.86
N ARG A 452 20.27 -12.60 -19.67
CA ARG A 452 19.63 -13.88 -19.32
C ARG A 452 20.23 -14.49 -18.06
N HIS A 453 21.55 -14.49 -17.93
CA HIS A 453 22.23 -15.03 -16.75
C HIS A 453 21.87 -14.23 -15.49
N ALA A 454 21.83 -12.91 -15.58
CA ALA A 454 21.41 -12.03 -14.48
C ALA A 454 19.96 -12.30 -14.05
N ALA A 455 19.05 -12.39 -15.02
CA ALA A 455 17.65 -12.73 -14.75
C ALA A 455 17.49 -14.11 -14.06
N LYS A 456 18.31 -15.09 -14.45
CA LYS A 456 18.31 -16.41 -13.81
C LYS A 456 18.74 -16.35 -12.35
N LEU A 457 19.81 -15.60 -12.03
CA LEU A 457 20.27 -15.44 -10.65
C LEU A 457 19.21 -14.75 -9.77
N GLU A 458 18.57 -13.70 -10.29
CA GLU A 458 17.51 -13.01 -9.57
C GLU A 458 16.29 -13.90 -9.37
N TYR A 459 15.88 -14.65 -10.41
CA TYR A 459 14.79 -15.62 -10.29
C TYR A 459 15.08 -16.66 -9.21
N ASP A 460 16.30 -17.22 -9.17
CA ASP A 460 16.68 -18.20 -8.15
C ASP A 460 16.68 -17.59 -6.73
N ASN A 461 17.05 -16.31 -6.59
CA ASN A 461 16.94 -15.57 -5.33
C ASN A 461 15.48 -15.30 -4.94
N PHE A 462 14.64 -14.92 -5.90
CA PHE A 462 13.21 -14.70 -5.72
C PHE A 462 12.50 -15.97 -5.25
N VAL A 463 12.80 -17.12 -5.86
CA VAL A 463 12.26 -18.42 -5.44
C VAL A 463 12.71 -18.77 -4.01
N LYS A 464 13.96 -18.49 -3.62
CA LYS A 464 14.43 -18.74 -2.25
C LYS A 464 13.73 -17.86 -1.22
N LEU A 465 13.53 -16.57 -1.51
CA LEU A 465 12.78 -15.65 -0.65
C LEU A 465 11.33 -16.08 -0.49
N ALA A 466 10.70 -16.55 -1.57
CA ALA A 466 9.32 -17.01 -1.56
C ALA A 466 9.10 -18.27 -0.69
N HIS A 467 10.10 -19.14 -0.56
CA HIS A 467 10.01 -20.39 0.21
C HIS A 467 10.44 -20.22 1.67
N ASN A 468 11.23 -19.19 1.98
CA ASN A 468 11.62 -18.87 3.34
C ASN A 468 10.61 -17.86 3.91
N GLU A 469 9.58 -18.34 4.61
CA GLU A 469 8.59 -17.48 5.30
C GLU A 469 9.20 -16.56 6.38
N GLU A 470 10.46 -16.77 6.75
CA GLU A 470 11.17 -15.92 7.70
C GLU A 470 11.93 -14.82 6.96
N ALA A 471 11.29 -13.67 6.77
CA ALA A 471 12.01 -12.44 6.58
C ALA A 471 12.99 -12.28 7.76
N PRO A 472 14.28 -11.94 7.53
CA PRO A 472 15.19 -11.67 8.64
C PRO A 472 14.57 -10.55 9.49
N PRO A 473 14.53 -10.69 10.82
CA PRO A 473 14.02 -9.62 11.66
C PRO A 473 14.85 -8.38 11.36
N THR A 474 14.21 -7.32 10.88
CA THR A 474 14.84 -6.01 10.77
C THR A 474 15.17 -5.55 12.18
N TRP A 475 16.42 -5.77 12.60
CA TRP A 475 16.94 -5.23 13.85
C TRP A 475 16.96 -3.71 13.73
N VAL A 476 16.21 -3.03 14.59
CA VAL A 476 16.42 -1.60 14.78
C VAL A 476 17.56 -1.47 15.77
N THR A 477 18.76 -1.23 15.26
CA THR A 477 19.92 -0.90 16.09
C THR A 477 19.84 0.57 16.45
N LEU A 478 19.59 0.85 17.73
CA LEU A 478 19.63 2.23 18.21
C LEU A 478 21.07 2.79 18.09
N PRO A 479 21.28 4.08 17.79
CA PRO A 479 22.61 4.69 17.83
C PRO A 479 23.26 4.56 19.22
N PRO A 480 24.60 4.47 19.35
CA PRO A 480 25.23 4.28 20.66
C PRO A 480 25.00 5.47 21.59
N GLN A 481 24.68 6.64 21.01
CA GLN A 481 24.45 7.88 21.74
C GLN A 481 23.06 7.96 22.39
N SER A 482 22.10 7.07 22.05
CA SER A 482 20.74 7.12 22.58
C SER A 482 20.51 6.25 23.82
N LEU A 483 21.51 5.48 24.27
CA LEU A 483 21.44 4.63 25.46
C LEU A 483 22.71 4.77 26.33
N PRO A 484 22.58 4.90 27.66
CA PRO A 484 23.71 4.77 28.58
C PRO A 484 24.43 3.42 28.40
N TYR A 485 25.75 3.37 28.65
CA TYR A 485 26.59 2.18 28.42
C TYR A 485 26.05 0.89 29.08
N SER A 486 25.36 1.01 30.22
CA SER A 486 24.74 -0.10 30.95
C SER A 486 23.58 -0.77 30.21
N LEU A 487 22.95 -0.08 29.26
CA LEU A 487 21.79 -0.55 28.49
C LEU A 487 22.14 -0.90 27.04
N TRP A 488 23.43 -0.88 26.67
CA TRP A 488 23.87 -1.24 25.33
C TRP A 488 23.56 -2.68 24.93
N SER A 489 23.33 -3.59 25.90
CA SER A 489 22.83 -4.94 25.62
C SER A 489 21.38 -4.97 25.10
N LEU A 490 20.64 -3.87 25.21
CA LEU A 490 19.26 -3.67 24.70
C LEU A 490 19.21 -2.79 23.45
N ARG A 491 20.37 -2.45 22.88
CA ARG A 491 20.50 -1.58 21.70
C ARG A 491 19.90 -2.19 20.43
N ASP A 492 19.81 -3.51 20.41
CA ASP A 492 19.16 -4.28 19.35
C ASP A 492 17.68 -4.45 19.71
N LEU A 493 16.85 -3.48 19.33
CA LEU A 493 15.41 -3.60 19.49
C LEU A 493 14.88 -4.53 18.41
N ARG A 494 14.37 -5.70 18.84
CA ARG A 494 13.54 -6.53 17.97
C ARG A 494 12.17 -5.87 17.84
N PRO A 495 11.67 -5.63 16.62
CA PRO A 495 10.26 -5.36 16.42
C PRO A 495 9.47 -6.54 17.01
N CYS A 496 8.59 -6.27 17.96
CA CYS A 496 7.66 -7.27 18.44
C CYS A 496 6.61 -7.43 17.33
N PHE A 497 6.87 -8.31 16.36
CA PHE A 497 5.83 -8.69 15.40
C PHE A 497 4.60 -9.13 16.18
N GLU A 498 3.40 -8.80 15.68
CA GLU A 498 2.16 -9.49 16.04
C GLU A 498 2.50 -10.95 16.23
N LYS A 499 2.12 -11.53 17.38
CA LYS A 499 2.31 -12.94 17.73
C LYS A 499 2.45 -13.76 16.44
N HIS A 500 3.69 -14.08 16.05
CA HIS A 500 3.89 -15.17 15.12
C HIS A 500 3.03 -16.31 15.66
N PRO A 501 2.28 -17.06 14.85
CA PRO A 501 1.72 -18.31 15.33
C PRO A 501 2.90 -19.04 15.96
N ARG A 502 2.92 -19.09 17.30
CA ARG A 502 4.11 -19.54 18.03
C ARG A 502 4.47 -20.88 17.40
N PRO A 503 5.74 -21.13 17.03
CA PRO A 503 6.12 -22.44 16.52
C PRO A 503 5.56 -23.44 17.52
N SER A 504 4.64 -24.30 17.07
CA SER A 504 3.82 -25.26 17.83
C SER A 504 4.00 -25.13 19.35
N HIS A 505 3.01 -24.65 20.10
CA HIS A 505 3.07 -24.62 21.58
C HIS A 505 3.55 -25.99 22.08
N GLN A 506 4.81 -26.09 22.53
CA GLN A 506 5.42 -27.37 22.93
C GLN A 506 5.70 -27.34 24.43
N PRO A 507 4.64 -27.35 25.27
CA PRO A 507 4.78 -27.11 26.70
C PRO A 507 5.61 -28.21 27.39
N TYR A 508 5.71 -29.41 26.79
CA TYR A 508 6.53 -30.51 27.27
C TYR A 508 8.03 -30.41 26.90
N ALA A 509 8.39 -29.63 25.87
CA ALA A 509 9.78 -29.47 25.41
C ALA A 509 10.39 -28.11 25.84
N ARG A 510 9.56 -27.07 25.96
CA ARG A 510 9.97 -25.72 26.36
C ARG A 510 9.16 -25.24 27.55
N ALA A 511 9.82 -25.11 28.70
CA ALA A 511 9.18 -24.63 29.93
C ALA A 511 8.63 -23.19 29.82
N ALA A 512 9.18 -22.38 28.92
CA ALA A 512 8.73 -21.00 28.68
C ALA A 512 7.38 -20.91 27.94
N ASP A 513 6.95 -22.00 27.28
CA ASP A 513 5.68 -22.05 26.54
C ASP A 513 4.50 -22.40 27.45
N VAL A 514 4.73 -22.58 28.75
CA VAL A 514 3.66 -22.89 29.73
C VAL A 514 3.13 -21.59 30.33
N ASP A 515 1.87 -21.27 30.06
CA ASP A 515 1.22 -20.10 30.64
C ASP A 515 1.19 -20.17 32.17
N ARG A 516 1.51 -19.04 32.82
CA ARG A 516 1.61 -18.95 34.29
C ARG A 516 0.33 -19.38 35.02
N ARG A 517 -0.83 -19.20 34.38
CA ARG A 517 -2.15 -19.60 34.91
C ARG A 517 -2.31 -21.13 34.95
N GLU A 518 -1.72 -21.82 33.99
CA GLU A 518 -1.82 -23.28 33.87
C GLU A 518 -0.63 -24.03 34.47
N LEU A 519 0.45 -23.32 34.83
CA LEU A 519 1.72 -23.90 35.28
C LEU A 519 1.54 -24.92 36.42
N ARG A 520 0.69 -24.65 37.42
CA ARG A 520 0.46 -25.58 38.54
C ARG A 520 -0.20 -26.89 38.08
N CYS A 521 -1.18 -26.80 37.18
CA CYS A 521 -1.86 -27.96 36.62
C CYS A 521 -0.93 -28.72 35.66
N PHE A 522 -0.21 -27.99 34.81
CA PHE A 522 0.72 -28.56 33.85
C PHE A 522 1.89 -29.27 34.53
N LEU A 523 2.49 -28.67 35.57
CA LEU A 523 3.57 -29.32 36.34
C LEU A 523 3.11 -30.63 36.99
N ARG A 524 1.85 -30.71 37.42
CA ARG A 524 1.29 -31.95 37.94
C ARG A 524 1.15 -33.00 36.84
N THR A 525 0.69 -32.62 35.65
CA THR A 525 0.62 -33.51 34.48
C THR A 525 2.00 -33.96 34.01
N VAL A 526 2.98 -33.06 33.92
CA VAL A 526 4.37 -33.38 33.56
C VAL A 526 4.97 -34.32 34.60
N ARG A 527 4.75 -34.07 35.89
CA ARG A 527 5.25 -34.93 36.97
C ARG A 527 4.64 -36.34 36.90
N ASN A 528 3.36 -36.44 36.58
CA ASN A 528 2.68 -37.73 36.47
C ASN A 528 3.06 -38.51 35.21
N ASN A 529 3.41 -37.81 34.12
CA ASN A 529 3.76 -38.40 32.82
C ASN A 529 5.27 -38.33 32.55
N LEU A 530 6.08 -38.08 33.56
CA LEU A 530 7.52 -37.79 33.44
C LEU A 530 8.28 -38.98 32.85
N ASP A 531 7.93 -40.19 33.28
CA ASP A 531 8.53 -41.43 32.79
C ASP A 531 8.17 -41.71 31.33
N ASP A 532 6.94 -41.38 30.91
CA ASP A 532 6.49 -41.49 29.51
C ASP A 532 7.19 -40.45 28.62
N ILE A 533 7.36 -39.23 29.12
CA ILE A 533 8.08 -38.14 28.42
C ILE A 533 9.56 -38.52 28.23
N PHE A 534 10.21 -39.11 29.25
CA PHE A 534 11.59 -39.58 29.13
C PHE A 534 11.75 -40.80 28.21
N ARG A 535 10.68 -41.60 28.03
CA ARG A 535 10.60 -42.67 27.03
C ARG A 535 10.25 -42.16 25.63
N GLY A 536 10.09 -40.85 25.44
CA GLY A 536 9.75 -40.23 24.15
C GLY A 536 8.26 -40.30 23.77
N ILE A 537 7.40 -40.78 24.66
CA ILE A 537 5.95 -40.92 24.42
C ILE A 537 5.30 -39.55 24.65
N ARG A 538 5.16 -38.75 23.58
CA ARG A 538 4.44 -37.47 23.60
C ARG A 538 2.93 -37.73 23.58
N ASN A 539 2.31 -37.82 24.75
CA ASN A 539 0.84 -37.71 24.87
C ASN A 539 0.44 -36.23 24.88
N ASP A 540 0.62 -35.52 23.77
CA ASP A 540 0.07 -34.17 23.65
C ASP A 540 -1.41 -34.23 23.31
N ARG A 541 -2.23 -34.55 24.32
CA ARG A 541 -3.70 -34.55 24.21
C ARG A 541 -4.29 -33.18 23.81
N ARG A 542 -3.46 -32.13 23.76
CA ARG A 542 -3.85 -30.76 23.39
C ARG A 542 -3.41 -30.35 22.00
N ASP A 543 -2.75 -31.22 21.25
CA ASP A 543 -2.38 -30.90 19.87
C ASP A 543 -3.61 -30.92 18.97
N SER A 544 -4.21 -29.74 18.79
CA SER A 544 -5.39 -29.53 17.95
C SER A 544 -5.19 -29.93 16.48
N SER A 545 -3.93 -30.10 16.04
CA SER A 545 -3.61 -30.58 14.69
C SER A 545 -4.10 -32.01 14.43
N VAL A 546 -4.12 -32.86 15.47
CA VAL A 546 -4.66 -34.24 15.41
C VAL A 546 -6.16 -34.23 15.12
N HIS A 547 -6.87 -33.18 15.56
CA HIS A 547 -8.30 -33.01 15.32
C HIS A 547 -8.64 -32.38 13.95
N GLN A 548 -7.64 -31.87 13.23
CA GLN A 548 -7.79 -31.32 11.88
C GLN A 548 -7.40 -32.33 10.78
N GLN A 549 -7.06 -33.56 11.16
CA GLN A 549 -6.63 -34.59 10.23
C GLN A 549 -7.81 -35.09 9.36
N PRO A 550 -7.67 -35.16 8.02
CA PRO A 550 -8.73 -35.68 7.15
C PRO A 550 -9.06 -37.15 7.47
N VAL A 551 -10.35 -37.51 7.46
CA VAL A 551 -10.83 -38.88 7.77
C VAL A 551 -10.13 -39.96 6.93
N ALA A 552 -9.84 -39.68 5.66
CA ALA A 552 -9.12 -40.59 4.76
C ALA A 552 -7.69 -40.94 5.25
N THR A 553 -7.07 -40.07 6.04
CA THR A 553 -5.72 -40.26 6.59
C THR A 553 -5.72 -40.81 8.02
N MET A 554 -6.86 -40.81 8.72
CA MET A 554 -6.99 -41.33 10.09
C MET A 554 -6.77 -42.86 10.16
N GLY A 555 -6.93 -43.58 9.04
CA GLY A 555 -6.73 -45.03 8.96
C GLY A 555 -5.31 -45.48 8.56
N ASP A 556 -4.36 -44.56 8.31
CA ASP A 556 -2.99 -44.90 7.89
C ASP A 556 -2.08 -45.16 9.10
N TYR A 557 -2.30 -46.30 9.75
CA TYR A 557 -1.64 -46.69 11.01
C TYR A 557 -0.11 -46.66 10.93
N MET A 558 0.49 -46.96 9.77
CA MET A 558 1.95 -46.95 9.60
C MET A 558 2.54 -45.53 9.68
N ASN A 559 1.88 -44.53 9.08
CA ASN A 559 2.33 -43.14 9.17
C ASN A 559 2.11 -42.58 10.58
N TYR A 560 1.02 -42.97 11.24
CA TYR A 560 0.77 -42.64 12.64
C TYR A 560 1.81 -43.26 13.58
N LYS A 561 2.21 -44.52 13.35
CA LYS A 561 3.26 -45.21 14.13
C LYS A 561 4.63 -44.56 13.88
N MET A 562 5.00 -44.31 12.62
CA MET A 562 6.27 -43.66 12.27
C MET A 562 6.36 -42.20 12.73
N SER A 563 5.25 -41.44 12.78
CA SER A 563 5.26 -40.07 13.31
C SER A 563 5.47 -40.01 14.82
N HIS A 564 5.25 -41.12 15.53
CA HIS A 564 5.47 -41.26 16.98
C HIS A 564 6.79 -41.96 17.33
N GLU A 565 7.46 -42.59 16.36
CA GLU A 565 8.82 -43.13 16.52
C GLU A 565 9.84 -42.00 16.35
N CYS A 566 10.24 -41.37 17.47
CA CYS A 566 11.41 -40.50 17.50
C CYS A 566 12.68 -41.37 17.58
N GLU A 567 13.72 -41.02 16.82
CA GLU A 567 15.02 -41.69 16.90
C GLU A 567 15.51 -41.75 18.35
N LEU A 568 15.74 -42.96 18.86
CA LEU A 568 16.31 -43.17 20.19
C LEU A 568 17.65 -42.41 20.28
N PRO A 569 17.93 -41.72 21.41
CA PRO A 569 19.11 -40.86 21.56
C PRO A 569 20.46 -41.61 21.46
N LEU A 570 20.45 -42.95 21.35
CA LEU A 570 21.62 -43.78 21.10
C LEU A 570 21.29 -44.82 20.02
N ARG A 571 22.11 -44.87 18.97
CA ARG A 571 22.03 -45.85 17.89
C ARG A 571 22.38 -47.24 18.43
N GLU A 572 21.46 -48.19 18.35
CA GLU A 572 21.78 -49.60 18.64
C GLU A 572 22.78 -50.12 17.59
N VAL A 573 23.83 -50.80 18.06
CA VAL A 573 24.99 -51.20 17.23
C VAL A 573 24.64 -52.31 16.22
N ASN A 574 23.49 -52.99 16.36
CA ASN A 574 22.95 -53.93 15.37
C ASN A 574 21.41 -54.00 15.46
N PRO A 575 20.65 -53.36 14.55
CA PRO A 575 19.19 -53.53 14.53
C PRO A 575 18.82 -54.94 14.01
N PRO A 576 17.86 -55.65 14.63
CA PRO A 576 17.32 -56.88 14.09
C PRO A 576 16.52 -56.62 12.81
N PRO A 577 16.39 -57.60 11.89
CA PRO A 577 15.66 -57.42 10.63
C PRO A 577 14.20 -57.05 10.90
N GLU A 578 13.76 -55.97 10.28
CA GLU A 578 12.43 -55.39 10.42
C GLU A 578 11.37 -56.40 9.99
N ARG A 579 10.51 -56.82 10.94
CA ARG A 579 9.36 -57.66 10.62
C ARG A 579 8.29 -56.78 9.98
N LEU A 580 7.88 -57.13 8.75
CA LEU A 580 6.71 -56.55 8.08
C LEU A 580 5.47 -56.71 8.97
N ASP A 581 4.91 -55.59 9.41
CA ASP A 581 3.72 -55.52 10.26
C ASP A 581 2.50 -56.01 9.46
N THR A 582 1.85 -57.09 9.91
CA THR A 582 0.76 -57.80 9.20
C THR A 582 -0.62 -57.20 9.46
N PHE A 583 -0.72 -56.07 10.17
CA PHE A 583 -1.99 -55.42 10.46
C PHE A 583 -2.27 -54.25 9.51
N GLY A 584 -3.16 -54.48 8.53
CA GLY A 584 -3.59 -53.46 7.57
C GLY A 584 -4.47 -54.02 6.45
N ASN A 585 -5.34 -53.17 5.89
CA ASN A 585 -6.32 -53.50 4.85
C ASN A 585 -5.67 -54.27 3.67
N PRO A 586 -6.06 -55.53 3.40
CA PRO A 586 -5.44 -56.38 2.37
C PRO A 586 -5.72 -55.91 0.93
N PHE A 587 -6.65 -54.96 0.73
CA PHE A 587 -6.95 -54.41 -0.60
C PHE A 587 -6.08 -53.20 -0.97
N ARG A 588 -5.33 -52.63 -0.03
CA ARG A 588 -4.39 -51.53 -0.32
C ARG A 588 -3.04 -52.16 -0.68
N LYS A 589 -2.92 -52.62 -1.94
CA LYS A 589 -1.66 -53.09 -2.53
C LYS A 589 -0.61 -51.98 -2.41
N LYS A 590 0.16 -51.97 -1.33
CA LYS A 590 1.43 -51.25 -1.29
C LYS A 590 2.36 -52.05 -2.18
N SER A 591 2.76 -51.46 -3.31
CA SER A 591 3.91 -51.88 -4.08
C SER A 591 5.14 -51.74 -3.20
N ALA A 592 5.38 -52.72 -2.32
CA ALA A 592 6.72 -52.98 -1.84
C ALA A 592 7.54 -53.28 -3.08
N SER A 593 8.53 -52.44 -3.36
CA SER A 593 9.49 -52.70 -4.44
C SER A 593 10.32 -53.92 -4.06
N LEU A 594 9.78 -55.10 -4.37
CA LEU A 594 10.57 -56.26 -4.70
C LEU A 594 11.44 -55.85 -5.88
N VAL A 595 12.75 -55.91 -5.68
CA VAL A 595 13.73 -55.83 -6.76
C VAL A 595 13.44 -57.01 -7.67
N VAL A 596 12.67 -56.75 -8.73
CA VAL A 596 12.56 -57.62 -9.90
C VAL A 596 13.23 -56.84 -11.02
N ASP A 597 14.41 -57.34 -11.34
CA ASP A 597 15.19 -56.99 -12.51
C ASP A 597 14.43 -57.50 -13.74
N GLU A 598 13.67 -56.62 -14.40
CA GLU A 598 13.12 -56.90 -15.73
C GLU A 598 13.38 -55.74 -16.69
N VAL A 599 14.36 -56.02 -17.54
CA VAL A 599 14.59 -55.52 -18.89
C VAL A 599 13.35 -54.88 -19.52
N PHE A 600 13.39 -53.56 -19.71
CA PHE A 600 12.48 -52.87 -20.63
C PHE A 600 13.15 -52.71 -21.99
N VAL A 601 12.41 -53.16 -22.99
CA VAL A 601 12.71 -53.21 -24.42
C VAL A 601 13.08 -51.83 -24.96
N ASP A 602 14.23 -51.80 -25.66
CA ASP A 602 14.71 -50.69 -26.49
C ASP A 602 13.81 -50.44 -27.71
N GLU A 603 13.89 -49.18 -28.16
CA GLU A 603 13.69 -48.71 -29.54
C GLU A 603 12.28 -48.68 -30.18
N MET A 604 11.83 -47.45 -30.50
CA MET A 604 11.69 -47.06 -31.90
C MET A 604 11.85 -45.53 -32.08
N GLY A 605 13.05 -45.13 -32.52
CA GLY A 605 13.28 -44.09 -33.54
C GLY A 605 13.00 -42.61 -33.22
N LEU A 606 13.96 -41.93 -32.58
CA LEU A 606 14.21 -40.50 -32.85
C LEU A 606 15.64 -40.34 -33.35
N SER A 607 15.77 -40.24 -34.67
CA SER A 607 17.02 -39.88 -35.34
C SER A 607 17.49 -38.49 -34.90
N PRO A 608 18.75 -38.32 -34.46
CA PRO A 608 19.33 -37.02 -34.12
C PRO A 608 19.82 -36.37 -35.41
N ASN A 609 18.94 -35.76 -36.20
CA ASN A 609 19.33 -34.90 -37.33
C ASN A 609 18.19 -33.92 -37.65
N VAL A 610 18.06 -32.88 -36.83
CA VAL A 610 17.48 -31.58 -37.24
C VAL A 610 18.26 -30.47 -36.51
N PRO A 611 19.14 -29.73 -37.20
CA PRO A 611 19.87 -28.62 -36.62
C PRO A 611 19.06 -27.32 -36.72
N GLY A 612 19.15 -26.49 -35.69
CA GLY A 612 19.17 -25.05 -35.95
C GLY A 612 18.85 -24.17 -34.76
N GLY A 613 19.66 -23.12 -34.66
CA GLY A 613 19.66 -22.07 -33.65
C GLY A 613 20.94 -22.12 -32.81
N PRO A 614 21.92 -21.21 -33.00
CA PRO A 614 23.21 -21.21 -32.29
C PRO A 614 23.11 -20.81 -30.80
N ASN A 615 21.94 -20.99 -30.18
CA ASN A 615 21.66 -20.78 -28.76
C ASN A 615 20.89 -21.96 -28.12
N ALA A 616 20.69 -23.08 -28.82
CA ALA A 616 19.96 -24.25 -28.31
C ALA A 616 20.85 -25.45 -27.89
N SER A 617 22.17 -25.35 -28.02
CA SER A 617 23.12 -26.47 -27.87
C SER A 617 23.96 -26.48 -26.58
N LEU A 618 23.49 -25.88 -25.47
CA LEU A 618 24.14 -26.01 -24.15
C LEU A 618 23.25 -26.62 -23.05
N VAL A 619 22.16 -27.31 -23.42
CA VAL A 619 21.40 -28.12 -22.46
C VAL A 619 21.47 -29.58 -22.89
N SER A 620 22.49 -30.27 -22.39
CA SER A 620 22.48 -31.72 -22.30
C SER A 620 21.32 -32.16 -21.38
N PRO A 621 20.60 -33.26 -21.70
CA PRO A 621 19.54 -33.75 -20.84
C PRO A 621 20.17 -34.48 -19.64
N ILE A 622 20.38 -33.79 -18.53
CA ILE A 622 20.73 -34.45 -17.26
C ILE A 622 19.47 -35.10 -16.71
N ARG A 623 19.31 -36.38 -17.04
CA ARG A 623 18.36 -37.29 -16.39
C ARG A 623 18.92 -37.64 -15.00
N LYS A 624 18.20 -37.19 -13.97
CA LYS A 624 18.09 -37.70 -12.59
C LYS A 624 19.31 -38.39 -11.96
N LYS A 625 19.85 -37.77 -10.90
CA LYS A 625 20.30 -38.52 -9.71
C LYS A 625 19.43 -38.17 -8.51
N GLN A 626 19.03 -39.23 -7.83
CA GLN A 626 18.20 -39.27 -6.64
C GLN A 626 18.78 -38.41 -5.52
N HIS A 627 17.87 -37.91 -4.67
CA HIS A 627 18.20 -37.32 -3.37
C HIS A 627 19.04 -38.31 -2.55
N ALA A 628 20.34 -38.04 -2.47
CA ALA A 628 21.12 -38.41 -1.29
C ALA A 628 21.08 -37.20 -0.35
N LEU A 629 20.49 -37.38 0.84
CA LEU A 629 20.77 -36.51 1.96
C LEU A 629 22.28 -36.61 2.23
N SER A 630 23.03 -35.52 1.99
CA SER A 630 24.40 -35.41 2.49
C SER A 630 24.48 -34.29 3.51
N SER A 631 24.33 -34.72 4.76
CA SER A 631 25.19 -34.27 5.83
C SER A 631 26.65 -34.31 5.36
N ASN A 632 27.31 -33.16 5.27
CA ASN A 632 28.75 -33.09 5.19
C ASN A 632 29.28 -32.51 6.50
N ALA A 633 29.30 -33.34 7.53
CA ALA A 633 30.33 -33.26 8.56
C ALA A 633 31.33 -34.38 8.26
N ILE A 634 32.57 -34.00 7.96
CA ILE A 634 33.68 -34.92 7.69
C ILE A 634 33.88 -35.82 8.92
N VAL A 635 33.45 -37.08 8.83
CA VAL A 635 33.77 -38.10 9.84
C VAL A 635 35.19 -38.58 9.57
N ARG A 636 36.17 -38.02 10.30
CA ARG A 636 37.44 -38.71 10.53
C ARG A 636 37.16 -39.92 11.40
N ASN A 637 37.43 -41.13 10.91
CA ASN A 637 37.50 -42.32 11.75
C ASN A 637 38.62 -42.11 12.79
N LYS A 638 38.24 -41.85 14.04
CA LYS A 638 39.19 -41.81 15.16
C LYS A 638 39.39 -43.24 15.66
N GLY A 639 40.63 -43.71 15.62
CA GLY A 639 41.03 -44.94 16.32
C GLY A 639 40.84 -44.81 17.84
N PRO A 640 41.04 -45.91 18.59
CA PRO A 640 40.83 -45.90 20.04
C PRO A 640 41.71 -44.86 20.73
N LEU A 641 41.15 -44.18 21.73
CA LEU A 641 41.85 -43.19 22.54
C LEU A 641 43.07 -43.83 23.25
N PRO A 642 44.21 -43.13 23.33
CA PRO A 642 45.35 -43.61 24.11
C PRO A 642 44.96 -43.88 25.57
N PRO A 643 45.47 -44.95 26.20
CA PRO A 643 45.00 -45.46 27.50
C PRO A 643 45.24 -44.53 28.69
N TYR A 644 45.95 -43.42 28.51
CA TYR A 644 46.16 -42.42 29.57
C TYR A 644 45.08 -41.31 29.58
N ILE A 645 44.11 -41.32 28.66
CA ILE A 645 43.01 -40.36 28.63
C ILE A 645 41.75 -40.99 29.23
N ASN A 646 41.43 -40.61 30.47
CA ASN A 646 40.26 -41.06 31.22
C ASN A 646 39.21 -39.95 31.41
N HIS A 647 37.99 -40.31 31.82
CA HIS A 647 36.84 -39.39 31.99
C HIS A 647 37.09 -38.23 32.98
N LEU A 648 38.13 -38.32 33.81
CA LEU A 648 38.55 -37.29 34.75
C LEU A 648 39.49 -36.25 34.13
N ASN A 649 40.21 -36.59 33.05
CA ASN A 649 41.39 -35.83 32.58
C ASN A 649 41.17 -35.23 31.18
N TRP A 650 40.08 -35.59 30.49
CA TRP A 650 39.85 -35.23 29.09
C TRP A 650 39.66 -33.73 28.83
N ARG A 651 39.31 -32.95 29.87
CA ARG A 651 39.11 -31.49 29.77
C ARG A 651 40.42 -30.69 29.76
N GLU A 652 41.53 -31.27 30.22
CA GLU A 652 42.82 -30.56 30.27
C GLU A 652 43.48 -30.43 28.88
N PHE A 653 43.10 -31.29 27.94
CA PHE A 653 43.69 -31.36 26.60
C PHE A 653 42.79 -30.83 25.47
N SER A 654 41.67 -30.16 25.78
CA SER A 654 40.79 -29.55 24.76
C SER A 654 41.18 -28.10 24.42
N PRO A 655 41.22 -27.67 23.14
CA PRO A 655 41.55 -26.30 22.77
C PRO A 655 40.48 -25.31 23.25
N LYS A 656 40.90 -24.24 23.94
CA LYS A 656 40.03 -23.20 24.51
C LYS A 656 39.64 -22.17 23.45
N ASN A 657 38.48 -22.33 22.79
CA ASN A 657 37.83 -21.28 22.00
C ASN A 657 36.31 -21.27 22.26
N SER A 658 35.89 -20.61 23.34
CA SER A 658 34.53 -20.13 23.56
C SER A 658 34.50 -19.11 24.71
N PRO A 659 33.83 -17.94 24.58
CA PRO A 659 33.75 -16.92 25.64
C PRO A 659 32.87 -17.37 26.83
N PRO A 660 33.03 -16.76 28.02
CA PRO A 660 32.52 -17.29 29.29
C PRO A 660 31.04 -16.95 29.53
N GLY A 661 30.27 -17.95 29.98
CA GLY A 661 28.93 -17.77 30.53
C GLY A 661 28.95 -17.29 31.98
N SER A 662 27.96 -16.47 32.33
CA SER A 662 27.69 -15.85 33.64
C SER A 662 27.36 -16.86 34.76
N PRO A 663 27.43 -16.44 36.05
CA PRO A 663 27.87 -17.29 37.17
C PRO A 663 26.75 -18.09 37.87
N ARG A 664 27.14 -19.21 38.51
CA ARG A 664 26.33 -19.93 39.52
C ARG A 664 26.75 -19.52 40.95
N PRO A 665 25.84 -19.58 41.94
CA PRO A 665 26.08 -19.06 43.28
C PRO A 665 26.92 -20.01 44.15
N ILE A 666 27.80 -19.44 44.96
CA ILE A 666 28.58 -20.12 46.00
C ILE A 666 27.89 -19.92 47.35
N ASN A 667 27.69 -21.02 48.09
CA ASN A 667 27.51 -21.00 49.54
C ASN A 667 28.85 -21.32 50.21
N ASN A 668 29.29 -20.37 51.05
CA ASN A 668 30.08 -20.45 52.28
C ASN A 668 31.52 -21.04 52.33
N CYS A 669 32.40 -20.13 52.75
CA CYS A 669 33.32 -20.20 53.91
C CYS A 669 34.84 -20.34 53.66
N ALA A 670 35.56 -19.46 54.39
CA ALA A 670 36.96 -19.49 54.82
C ALA A 670 38.04 -18.91 53.89
N ASP A 671 38.59 -17.78 54.35
CA ASP A 671 40.00 -17.39 54.47
C ASP A 671 40.97 -17.63 53.30
N GLU A 672 41.43 -16.53 52.69
CA GLU A 672 42.82 -16.02 52.77
C GLU A 672 43.07 -14.88 51.73
N LYS A 673 43.75 -13.82 52.17
CA LYS A 673 44.33 -12.72 51.36
C LYS A 673 45.83 -13.03 51.10
N PRO A 674 46.59 -12.18 50.39
CA PRO A 674 46.43 -11.48 49.10
C PRO A 674 47.66 -11.76 48.16
N VAL A 675 47.73 -11.22 46.93
CA VAL A 675 48.93 -10.61 46.31
C VAL A 675 48.54 -9.95 44.96
N ILE A 676 48.97 -8.70 44.77
CA ILE A 676 48.90 -7.86 43.55
C ILE A 676 50.32 -7.89 42.92
N PRO A 677 50.54 -7.75 41.59
CA PRO A 677 50.84 -6.40 41.06
C PRO A 677 50.47 -6.10 39.59
N SER A 678 50.12 -4.82 39.37
CA SER A 678 50.55 -3.88 38.28
C SER A 678 50.24 -4.19 36.79
N THR A 679 49.96 -3.27 35.85
CA THR A 679 49.88 -1.79 35.76
C THR A 679 49.38 -1.45 34.35
N GLY A 680 48.63 -0.36 34.16
CA GLY A 680 48.40 0.24 32.84
C GLY A 680 47.16 1.13 32.76
N LYS A 681 47.36 2.45 32.85
CA LYS A 681 46.39 3.55 33.04
C LYS A 681 45.57 3.92 31.79
N PHE A 682 44.39 4.52 31.97
CA PHE A 682 43.91 5.84 31.46
C PHE A 682 42.38 6.02 31.76
N PRO A 683 41.81 7.24 31.74
CA PRO A 683 41.82 8.26 32.80
C PRO A 683 40.45 8.46 33.48
N SER A 684 40.45 9.00 34.69
CA SER A 684 39.28 9.36 35.51
C SER A 684 38.93 10.85 35.40
N LEU A 685 37.63 11.17 35.40
CA LEU A 685 37.04 12.49 35.70
C LEU A 685 35.87 12.28 36.69
N PRO A 686 35.46 13.31 37.44
CA PRO A 686 35.61 13.34 38.90
C PRO A 686 34.32 13.00 39.66
N ASN A 687 34.51 12.43 40.85
CA ASN A 687 33.48 12.35 41.89
C ASN A 687 33.11 13.76 42.37
N SER A 688 31.83 14.10 42.35
CA SER A 688 31.24 15.02 43.32
C SER A 688 29.96 14.41 43.90
N ASP A 689 30.10 13.97 45.15
CA ASP A 689 29.13 14.01 46.23
C ASP A 689 27.76 13.33 46.06
N ALA A 690 27.76 12.04 46.37
CA ALA A 690 26.58 11.38 46.92
C ALA A 690 26.30 11.90 48.35
N LYS A 691 25.32 12.80 48.49
CA LYS A 691 24.60 13.02 49.75
C LYS A 691 23.10 13.17 49.47
N HIS A 692 22.31 12.37 50.20
CA HIS A 692 20.84 12.27 50.20
C HIS A 692 20.27 11.62 48.94
N LEU A 693 19.54 10.50 48.98
CA LEU A 693 18.39 10.23 49.82
C LEU A 693 18.18 8.71 49.95
N LYS A 694 18.27 8.16 51.16
CA LYS A 694 17.75 6.83 51.47
C LYS A 694 16.22 6.91 51.48
N ASN A 695 15.56 6.70 50.36
CA ASN A 695 14.16 6.33 50.36
C ASN A 695 14.04 4.82 50.14
N LYS A 696 13.51 4.15 51.15
CA LYS A 696 13.17 2.73 51.15
C LYS A 696 12.22 2.45 49.99
N ASP A 697 12.64 1.61 49.05
CA ASP A 697 11.76 0.99 48.07
C ASP A 697 10.67 0.22 48.82
N LYS A 698 9.48 0.83 48.91
CA LYS A 698 8.26 0.10 49.30
C LYS A 698 8.00 -0.89 48.18
N VAL A 699 8.19 -2.17 48.47
CA VAL A 699 7.78 -3.29 47.62
C VAL A 699 6.30 -3.12 47.30
N LEU A 700 6.00 -2.79 46.05
CA LEU A 700 4.65 -2.52 45.55
C LEU A 700 3.80 -3.79 45.74
N SER A 701 2.62 -3.66 46.33
CA SER A 701 1.70 -4.78 46.53
C SER A 701 1.30 -5.41 45.19
N THR A 702 1.10 -6.72 45.14
CA THR A 702 0.69 -7.44 43.91
C THR A 702 -0.59 -6.88 43.29
N LYS A 703 -1.46 -6.29 44.11
CA LYS A 703 -2.69 -5.63 43.65
C LYS A 703 -2.40 -4.29 42.97
N GLU A 704 -1.47 -3.51 43.51
CA GLU A 704 -1.05 -2.21 42.96
C GLU A 704 -0.27 -2.39 41.65
N ALA A 705 0.62 -3.40 41.60
CA ALA A 705 1.34 -3.79 40.38
C ALA A 705 0.38 -4.28 39.29
N PHE A 706 -0.73 -4.94 39.65
CA PHE A 706 -1.74 -5.38 38.70
C PHE A 706 -2.52 -4.19 38.12
N THR A 707 -2.97 -3.26 38.95
CA THR A 707 -3.62 -2.01 38.47
C THR A 707 -2.69 -1.14 37.64
N LEU A 708 -1.39 -1.09 37.99
CA LEU A 708 -0.38 -0.38 37.21
C LEU A 708 -0.21 -1.04 35.83
N ASN A 709 -0.09 -2.37 35.79
CA ASN A 709 0.01 -3.12 34.53
C ASN A 709 -1.26 -3.00 33.69
N GLU A 710 -2.44 -2.98 34.30
CA GLU A 710 -3.71 -2.78 33.59
C GLU A 710 -3.78 -1.39 32.96
N LYS A 711 -3.32 -0.35 33.68
CA LYS A 711 -3.23 1.02 33.18
C LYS A 711 -2.22 1.14 32.03
N VAL A 712 -1.02 0.57 32.20
CA VAL A 712 0.03 0.53 31.16
C VAL A 712 -0.42 -0.24 29.92
N VAL A 713 -1.14 -1.36 30.08
CA VAL A 713 -1.67 -2.10 28.94
C VAL A 713 -2.75 -1.28 28.22
N LYS A 714 -3.59 -0.54 28.94
CA LYS A 714 -4.60 0.35 28.34
C LYS A 714 -3.95 1.48 27.55
N ASP A 715 -2.95 2.14 28.14
CA ASP A 715 -2.18 3.20 27.49
C ASP A 715 -1.46 2.68 26.23
N LEU A 716 -0.87 1.49 26.29
CA LEU A 716 -0.24 0.83 25.13
C LEU A 716 -1.28 0.43 24.06
N THR A 717 -2.48 0.03 24.47
CA THR A 717 -3.56 -0.31 23.53
C THR A 717 -4.07 0.93 22.79
N ASP A 718 -4.09 2.08 23.46
CA ASP A 718 -4.46 3.37 22.87
C ASP A 718 -3.36 3.93 21.95
N ILE A 719 -2.09 3.68 22.27
CA ILE A 719 -0.94 3.98 21.38
C ILE A 719 -0.98 3.13 20.10
N ILE A 720 -1.24 1.82 20.23
CA ILE A 720 -1.27 0.88 19.07
C ILE A 720 -2.47 1.13 18.14
N ARG A 721 -3.55 1.73 18.64
CA ARG A 721 -4.76 2.04 17.85
C ARG A 721 -4.68 3.36 17.08
N GLN A 722 -3.62 4.16 17.23
CA GLN A 722 -3.40 5.33 16.39
C GLN A 722 -2.74 4.93 15.07
N PRO A 723 -3.18 5.47 13.92
CA PRO A 723 -2.63 5.09 12.62
C PRO A 723 -1.20 5.63 12.46
N CYS A 724 -0.21 4.73 12.40
CA CYS A 724 1.18 5.08 12.13
C CYS A 724 1.39 5.28 10.61
N THR A 725 1.56 6.53 10.18
CA THR A 725 2.24 6.84 8.90
C THR A 725 3.73 6.57 9.09
N GLY A 726 4.25 5.61 8.34
CA GLY A 726 5.67 5.29 8.33
C GLY A 726 6.45 6.38 7.61
N ASP A 727 7.07 7.24 8.41
CA ASP A 727 8.37 7.84 8.19
C ASP A 727 8.88 8.17 9.60
N SER A 728 10.19 8.11 9.82
CA SER A 728 10.78 8.57 11.08
C SER A 728 10.52 10.07 11.22
N ASN A 729 9.35 10.43 11.76
CA ASN A 729 8.91 11.79 12.02
C ASN A 729 9.84 12.38 13.08
N VAL A 730 10.88 13.05 12.62
CA VAL A 730 11.56 14.04 13.46
C VAL A 730 10.51 15.11 13.73
N MET A 731 9.92 15.09 14.93
CA MET A 731 8.95 16.10 15.38
C MET A 731 9.71 17.40 15.61
N VAL A 732 9.62 18.37 14.72
CA VAL A 732 10.40 19.61 14.79
C VAL A 732 9.50 20.78 15.20
N LEU A 733 9.75 21.37 16.36
CA LEU A 733 9.26 22.69 16.72
C LEU A 733 10.41 23.69 16.61
N VAL A 734 10.15 24.85 16.02
CA VAL A 734 11.15 25.92 15.91
C VAL A 734 10.85 26.98 16.97
N ILE A 735 11.83 27.26 17.82
CA ILE A 735 11.77 28.30 18.86
C ILE A 735 13.02 29.16 18.68
N GLU A 736 12.85 30.49 18.55
CA GLU A 736 13.97 31.42 18.32
C GLU A 736 14.88 31.00 17.15
N ASP A 737 14.27 30.55 16.05
CA ASP A 737 14.96 30.04 14.85
C ASP A 737 15.87 28.82 15.08
N ARG A 738 15.73 28.15 16.23
CA ARG A 738 16.37 26.87 16.55
C ARG A 738 15.37 25.73 16.46
N ARG A 739 15.79 24.65 15.82
CA ARG A 739 14.99 23.42 15.67
C ARG A 739 15.18 22.54 16.89
N TYR A 740 14.07 22.21 17.55
CA TYR A 740 14.03 21.25 18.64
C TYR A 740 13.32 20.00 18.15
N SER A 741 13.97 18.85 18.30
CA SER A 741 13.43 17.53 17.93
C SER A 741 12.88 16.81 19.16
N PHE A 742 11.71 16.22 19.04
CA PHE A 742 10.99 15.60 20.16
C PHE A 742 10.63 14.13 19.89
N GLU A 743 10.53 13.35 20.98
CA GLU A 743 10.12 11.95 21.07
C GLU A 743 8.69 11.80 21.63
N GLU A 744 7.88 10.96 20.99
CA GLU A 744 6.44 10.76 21.27
C GLU A 744 6.10 10.43 22.74
N ASN A 745 6.95 9.70 23.45
CA ASN A 745 6.66 9.16 24.80
C ASN A 745 6.80 10.18 25.95
N SER A 746 7.10 11.45 25.66
CA SER A 746 7.33 12.47 26.70
C SER A 746 6.61 13.80 26.47
N LEU A 747 5.47 13.75 25.76
CA LEU A 747 4.70 14.95 25.39
C LEU A 747 4.26 15.80 26.59
N ASP A 748 3.92 15.17 27.71
CA ASP A 748 3.64 15.84 28.98
C ASP A 748 4.87 16.61 29.51
N ASN A 749 6.06 16.00 29.43
CA ASN A 749 7.29 16.65 29.88
C ASN A 749 7.69 17.82 28.98
N TYR A 750 7.22 17.86 27.72
CA TYR A 750 7.51 18.97 26.82
C TYR A 750 6.79 20.25 27.19
N LEU A 751 5.55 20.17 27.67
CA LEU A 751 4.85 21.36 28.17
C LEU A 751 5.61 21.96 29.36
N ASP A 752 6.06 21.11 30.29
CA ASP A 752 6.82 21.55 31.47
C ASP A 752 8.19 22.11 31.07
N TRP A 753 8.86 21.49 30.09
CA TRP A 753 10.12 21.98 29.54
C TRP A 753 9.95 23.32 28.80
N LEU A 754 8.91 23.48 27.97
CA LEU A 754 8.60 24.75 27.31
C LEU A 754 8.36 25.86 28.35
N CYS A 755 7.61 25.55 29.41
CA CYS A 755 7.41 26.47 30.52
C CYS A 755 8.70 26.76 31.30
N SER A 756 9.73 25.90 31.22
CA SER A 756 11.03 26.11 31.89
C SER A 756 11.99 27.03 31.15
N LEU A 757 11.80 27.25 29.83
CA LEU A 757 12.67 28.06 28.98
C LEU A 757 12.64 29.54 29.41
N SER A 758 13.81 30.14 29.63
CA SER A 758 13.93 31.54 30.09
C SER A 758 13.42 32.55 29.06
N SER A 759 13.64 32.32 27.77
CA SER A 759 13.16 33.20 26.71
C SER A 759 11.63 33.30 26.67
N LEU A 760 10.95 32.15 26.68
CA LEU A 760 9.48 32.12 26.70
C LEU A 760 8.91 32.72 27.99
N LYS A 761 9.59 32.57 29.14
CA LYS A 761 9.21 33.24 30.40
C LYS A 761 9.26 34.76 30.27
N GLU A 762 10.34 35.30 29.71
CA GLU A 762 10.50 36.74 29.52
C GLU A 762 9.45 37.29 28.54
N ASP A 763 9.22 36.60 27.42
CA ASP A 763 8.19 36.98 26.45
C ASP A 763 6.78 36.94 27.04
N ALA A 764 6.46 35.94 27.86
CA ALA A 764 5.19 35.85 28.56
C ALA A 764 5.00 37.00 29.57
N ILE A 765 6.05 37.42 30.28
CA ILE A 765 6.00 38.58 31.18
C ILE A 765 5.76 39.87 30.40
N VAL A 766 6.45 40.06 29.27
CA VAL A 766 6.23 41.24 28.40
C VAL A 766 4.81 41.25 27.84
N PHE A 767 4.32 40.09 27.40
CA PHE A 767 2.96 39.94 26.88
C PHE A 767 1.89 40.26 27.93
N THR A 768 2.03 39.73 29.15
CA THR A 768 1.07 39.93 30.25
C THR A 768 1.03 41.38 30.75
N ASN A 769 2.14 42.11 30.66
CA ASN A 769 2.20 43.54 31.02
C ASN A 769 1.50 44.46 29.99
N ASN A 770 1.37 44.01 28.74
CA ASN A 770 0.82 44.80 27.63
C ASN A 770 -0.66 44.48 27.36
N LEU A 771 -1.55 44.85 28.30
CA LEU A 771 -3.00 44.63 28.16
C LEU A 771 -3.70 45.77 27.39
N THR A 772 -4.36 45.42 26.29
CA THR A 772 -5.21 46.33 25.49
C THR A 772 -6.69 46.09 25.76
N ARG A 773 -7.49 47.15 25.85
CA ARG A 773 -8.95 47.04 26.06
C ARG A 773 -9.71 47.48 24.81
N TYR A 774 -10.60 46.61 24.31
CA TYR A 774 -11.45 46.90 23.16
C TYR A 774 -12.90 47.12 23.58
N THR A 775 -13.41 48.32 23.30
CA THR A 775 -14.78 48.76 23.61
C THR A 775 -15.72 48.67 22.41
N SER A 776 -15.19 48.47 21.20
CA SER A 776 -15.98 48.40 19.97
C SER A 776 -15.44 47.34 19.02
N SER A 777 -16.33 46.83 18.16
CA SER A 777 -16.03 45.82 17.14
C SER A 777 -15.58 46.45 15.81
N SER A 778 -15.15 47.71 15.80
CA SER A 778 -14.70 48.39 14.57
C SER A 778 -13.39 47.76 14.08
N ASP A 779 -13.44 47.07 12.94
CA ASP A 779 -12.29 46.37 12.32
C ASP A 779 -11.80 45.11 13.06
N LEU A 780 -12.66 44.55 13.93
CA LEU A 780 -12.38 43.41 14.80
C LEU A 780 -13.29 42.22 14.49
N LEU A 781 -12.69 41.06 14.27
CA LEU A 781 -13.37 39.77 14.17
C LEU A 781 -13.20 38.99 15.48
N TYR A 782 -14.26 38.93 16.27
CA TYR A 782 -14.29 38.19 17.53
C TYR A 782 -14.70 36.73 17.31
N VAL A 783 -13.99 35.80 17.94
CA VAL A 783 -14.25 34.35 17.92
C VAL A 783 -14.61 33.88 19.33
N HIS A 784 -15.81 33.32 19.51
CA HIS A 784 -16.26 32.76 20.79
C HIS A 784 -15.67 31.37 21.02
N GLN A 785 -15.79 30.88 22.25
CA GLN A 785 -15.45 29.51 22.61
C GLN A 785 -16.14 28.51 21.65
N GLY A 786 -15.36 27.58 21.10
CA GLY A 786 -15.85 26.58 20.14
C GLY A 786 -15.92 27.04 18.68
N GLU A 787 -15.51 28.27 18.38
CA GLU A 787 -15.48 28.82 17.02
C GLU A 787 -14.05 28.96 16.49
N MET A 788 -13.93 29.07 15.17
CA MET A 788 -12.72 29.45 14.45
C MET A 788 -13.03 30.40 13.29
N ALA A 789 -12.05 31.21 12.92
CA ALA A 789 -12.12 32.08 11.75
C ALA A 789 -10.78 32.09 10.99
N THR A 790 -10.86 32.04 9.66
CA THR A 790 -9.70 32.13 8.78
C THR A 790 -9.84 33.31 7.83
N VAL A 791 -8.82 34.16 7.79
CA VAL A 791 -8.69 35.29 6.86
C VAL A 791 -7.56 35.01 5.87
N LEU A 792 -7.75 35.37 4.59
CA LEU A 792 -6.70 35.31 3.58
C LEU A 792 -6.05 36.70 3.44
N CYS A 793 -4.72 36.73 3.48
CA CYS A 793 -3.96 37.98 3.57
C CYS A 793 -3.58 38.60 2.22
N ASN A 794 -3.78 37.88 1.10
CA ASN A 794 -3.41 38.31 -0.26
C ASN A 794 -4.62 38.52 -1.18
N LEU A 795 -5.81 38.77 -0.63
CA LEU A 795 -7.00 39.01 -1.45
C LEU A 795 -6.97 40.43 -2.03
N GLU A 796 -6.56 40.56 -3.29
CA GLU A 796 -6.81 41.75 -4.09
C GLU A 796 -8.19 41.62 -4.77
N GLY A 797 -9.14 42.49 -4.41
CA GLY A 797 -10.45 42.57 -5.07
C GLY A 797 -11.64 41.92 -4.35
N SER A 798 -11.61 41.74 -3.02
CA SER A 798 -12.81 41.33 -2.28
C SER A 798 -13.88 42.42 -2.28
N ASN A 799 -15.15 42.04 -2.37
CA ASN A 799 -16.29 42.97 -2.35
C ASN A 799 -16.53 43.65 -0.99
N HIS A 800 -15.91 43.13 0.08
CA HIS A 800 -16.10 43.57 1.45
C HIS A 800 -14.75 43.68 2.19
N LYS A 801 -14.72 44.56 3.20
CA LYS A 801 -13.54 44.84 4.02
C LYS A 801 -13.09 43.59 4.79
N VAL A 802 -11.80 43.25 4.67
CA VAL A 802 -11.17 42.22 5.49
C VAL A 802 -10.91 42.78 6.91
N PRO A 803 -11.38 42.12 7.98
CA PRO A 803 -11.10 42.57 9.35
C PRO A 803 -9.60 42.56 9.65
N ARG A 804 -9.06 43.67 10.15
CA ARG A 804 -7.63 43.76 10.50
C ARG A 804 -7.28 42.98 11.76
N LEU A 805 -8.13 43.03 12.78
CA LEU A 805 -7.85 42.43 14.09
C LEU A 805 -8.66 41.14 14.28
N LEU A 806 -7.98 40.08 14.73
CA LEU A 806 -8.58 38.81 15.14
C LEU A 806 -8.48 38.68 16.65
N ALA A 807 -9.58 38.47 17.37
CA ALA A 807 -9.53 38.39 18.83
C ALA A 807 -10.45 37.34 19.44
N SER A 808 -10.08 36.92 20.65
CA SER A 808 -10.89 36.08 21.53
C SER A 808 -10.59 36.41 23.00
N ASP A 809 -11.53 36.18 23.91
CA ASP A 809 -11.43 36.49 25.34
C ASP A 809 -12.16 35.41 26.18
N ASP A 810 -12.07 35.54 27.51
CA ASP A 810 -12.63 34.62 28.52
C ASP A 810 -12.06 33.20 28.48
N ALA A 811 -10.84 33.00 27.96
CA ALA A 811 -10.16 31.71 27.95
C ALA A 811 -9.53 31.41 29.33
N THR A 812 -10.33 30.85 30.24
CA THR A 812 -9.87 30.39 31.57
C THR A 812 -9.14 29.06 31.47
N SER A 813 -9.88 27.94 31.40
CA SER A 813 -9.34 26.59 31.15
C SER A 813 -9.11 26.32 29.66
N CYS A 814 -9.66 27.17 28.80
CA CYS A 814 -9.57 27.09 27.35
C CYS A 814 -8.26 27.71 26.83
N VAL A 815 -7.92 27.42 25.57
CA VAL A 815 -6.71 27.91 24.90
C VAL A 815 -7.08 28.61 23.61
N ILE A 816 -6.57 29.82 23.42
CA ILE A 816 -6.68 30.58 22.17
C ILE A 816 -5.43 30.29 21.34
N VAL A 817 -5.62 29.82 20.11
CA VAL A 817 -4.53 29.50 19.17
C VAL A 817 -4.68 30.32 17.90
N VAL A 818 -3.60 30.97 17.47
CA VAL A 818 -3.48 31.63 16.17
C VAL A 818 -2.40 30.95 15.33
N LEU A 819 -2.76 30.59 14.10
CA LEU A 819 -1.86 30.06 13.08
C LEU A 819 -1.74 31.07 11.94
N ARG A 820 -0.52 31.54 11.68
CA ARG A 820 -0.19 32.49 10.61
C ARG A 820 0.74 31.84 9.59
N SER A 821 0.27 31.70 8.35
CA SER A 821 1.10 31.38 7.17
C SER A 821 1.36 32.64 6.35
N LEU A 822 2.07 32.56 5.22
CA LEU A 822 2.24 33.71 4.32
C LEU A 822 0.89 34.28 3.83
N ASN A 823 -0.03 33.38 3.43
CA ASN A 823 -1.24 33.78 2.68
C ASN A 823 -2.51 33.73 3.53
N SER A 824 -2.45 33.22 4.76
CA SER A 824 -3.62 33.07 5.62
C SER A 824 -3.30 33.27 7.11
N CYS A 825 -4.31 33.71 7.87
CA CYS A 825 -4.28 33.82 9.32
C CYS A 825 -5.55 33.21 9.89
N THR A 826 -5.40 32.26 10.82
CA THR A 826 -6.52 31.56 11.46
C THR A 826 -6.45 31.71 12.98
N ILE A 827 -7.56 32.05 13.62
CA ILE A 827 -7.72 32.09 15.08
C ILE A 827 -8.80 31.08 15.53
N ALA A 828 -8.62 30.46 16.68
CA ALA A 828 -9.60 29.58 17.30
C ALA A 828 -9.57 29.65 18.84
N HIS A 829 -10.72 29.44 19.46
CA HIS A 829 -10.87 29.31 20.91
C HIS A 829 -11.23 27.85 21.26
N LEU A 830 -10.27 27.13 21.82
CA LEU A 830 -10.29 25.68 22.01
C LEU A 830 -10.55 25.31 23.47
N ASP A 831 -11.57 24.50 23.72
CA ASP A 831 -12.02 24.11 25.05
C ASP A 831 -11.96 22.60 25.33
N GLY A 832 -11.53 21.80 24.35
CA GLY A 832 -11.37 20.36 24.53
C GLY A 832 -10.72 19.64 23.37
N ILE A 833 -10.29 18.41 23.63
CA ILE A 833 -9.50 17.54 22.73
C ILE A 833 -10.12 17.42 21.33
N HIS A 834 -11.44 17.17 21.25
CA HIS A 834 -12.11 16.97 19.96
C HIS A 834 -12.13 18.24 19.11
N ARG A 835 -12.31 19.43 19.72
CA ARG A 835 -12.27 20.70 19.00
C ARG A 835 -10.86 21.08 18.56
N VAL A 836 -9.84 20.73 19.34
CA VAL A 836 -8.42 20.86 18.93
C VAL A 836 -8.17 20.06 17.65
N ARG A 837 -8.51 18.77 17.63
CA ARG A 837 -8.35 17.93 16.42
C ARG A 837 -9.11 18.49 15.22
N SER A 838 -10.37 18.89 15.45
CA SER A 838 -11.21 19.46 14.40
C SER A 838 -10.65 20.79 13.87
N PHE A 839 -10.03 21.60 14.72
CA PHE A 839 -9.38 22.86 14.35
C PHE A 839 -8.20 22.63 13.43
N PHE A 840 -7.24 21.80 13.82
CA PHE A 840 -6.07 21.53 12.98
C PHE A 840 -6.47 20.86 11.65
N ALA A 841 -7.46 19.95 11.65
CA ALA A 841 -7.97 19.35 10.42
C ALA A 841 -8.55 20.40 9.43
N LYS A 842 -9.27 21.42 9.93
CA LYS A 842 -9.84 22.49 9.09
C LYS A 842 -8.79 23.53 8.69
N ALA A 843 -7.96 23.99 9.64
CA ALA A 843 -6.93 24.99 9.42
C ALA A 843 -5.89 24.55 8.37
N ARG A 844 -5.49 23.27 8.36
CA ARG A 844 -4.52 22.70 7.38
C ARG A 844 -4.91 22.95 5.92
N ARG A 845 -6.20 23.10 5.60
CA ARG A 845 -6.69 23.44 4.24
C ARG A 845 -6.16 24.78 3.75
N PHE A 846 -6.04 25.75 4.65
CA PHE A 846 -5.64 27.12 4.34
C PHE A 846 -4.13 27.36 4.52
N LEU A 847 -3.38 26.32 4.89
CA LEU A 847 -1.93 26.34 5.13
C LEU A 847 -1.16 25.64 3.97
N SER A 848 -1.66 25.68 2.73
CA SER A 848 -1.07 25.03 1.53
C SER A 848 -1.09 26.00 0.33
N ASN A 849 -0.29 25.94 -0.75
CA ASN A 849 1.07 25.47 -1.02
C ASN A 849 1.59 26.42 -2.12
N SER A 850 2.52 27.34 -1.85
CA SER A 850 3.16 28.17 -2.88
C SER A 850 4.68 28.13 -2.73
N GLY A 851 5.27 27.06 -3.24
CA GLY A 851 6.56 27.09 -3.92
C GLY A 851 7.86 27.16 -3.12
N THR A 852 7.95 27.69 -1.88
CA THR A 852 9.31 27.98 -1.34
C THR A 852 9.63 27.59 0.11
N VAL A 853 8.75 27.69 1.12
CA VAL A 853 8.99 27.12 2.47
C VAL A 853 7.63 26.91 3.16
N ASN A 854 7.34 25.72 3.69
CA ASN A 854 6.05 25.40 4.33
C ASN A 854 6.14 25.60 5.86
N SER A 855 6.14 26.85 6.32
CA SER A 855 6.19 27.20 7.74
C SER A 855 4.99 28.01 8.22
N ALA A 856 4.64 27.85 9.50
CA ALA A 856 3.53 28.57 10.13
C ALA A 856 3.95 29.12 11.50
N HIS A 857 3.66 30.39 11.77
CA HIS A 857 3.85 30.99 13.10
C HIS A 857 2.68 30.62 14.01
N VAL A 858 3.00 30.28 15.26
CA VAL A 858 2.02 29.87 16.27
C VAL A 858 2.05 30.83 17.45
N TYR A 859 0.86 31.27 17.85
CA TYR A 859 0.64 32.11 19.03
C TYR A 859 -0.40 31.40 19.92
N MET A 860 -0.06 31.16 21.18
CA MET A 860 -0.90 30.46 22.15
C MET A 860 -1.03 31.27 23.43
N VAL A 861 -2.27 31.49 23.87
CA VAL A 861 -2.61 32.18 25.11
C VAL A 861 -3.81 31.52 25.76
N GLY A 862 -3.80 31.42 27.09
CA GLY A 862 -4.91 30.85 27.86
C GLY A 862 -4.49 29.58 28.59
N GLY A 863 -5.42 29.00 29.34
CA GLY A 863 -5.12 27.92 30.27
C GLY A 863 -4.25 28.37 31.44
N PHE A 864 -4.39 27.69 32.56
CA PHE A 864 -3.55 27.88 33.75
C PHE A 864 -3.38 26.54 34.46
N ASN A 865 -2.62 26.51 35.55
CA ASN A 865 -2.50 25.30 36.37
C ASN A 865 -3.77 25.08 37.20
N ASP A 866 -4.84 24.65 36.53
CA ASP A 866 -6.12 24.33 37.16
C ASP A 866 -6.06 22.98 37.88
N GLU A 867 -6.77 22.85 39.00
CA GLU A 867 -6.74 21.65 39.86
C GLU A 867 -7.27 20.40 39.16
N ARG A 868 -8.06 20.56 38.09
CA ARG A 868 -8.65 19.45 37.33
C ARG A 868 -7.79 19.03 36.14
N ASN A 869 -6.68 19.73 35.87
CA ASN A 869 -5.82 19.53 34.70
C ASN A 869 -6.56 19.65 33.35
N ILE A 870 -7.65 20.42 33.27
CA ILE A 870 -8.40 20.60 32.01
C ILE A 870 -7.57 21.40 31.01
N SER A 871 -6.94 22.48 31.47
CA SER A 871 -6.08 23.32 30.64
C SER A 871 -4.91 22.50 30.09
N ARG A 872 -4.31 21.67 30.96
CA ARG A 872 -3.20 20.79 30.58
C ARG A 872 -3.60 19.80 29.50
N GLN A 873 -4.75 19.14 29.63
CA GLN A 873 -5.23 18.18 28.62
C GLN A 873 -5.42 18.84 27.24
N THR A 874 -6.00 20.04 27.21
CA THR A 874 -6.22 20.78 25.96
C THR A 874 -4.88 21.24 25.35
N LEU A 875 -3.96 21.75 26.17
CA LEU A 875 -2.63 22.20 25.72
C LEU A 875 -1.77 21.06 25.17
N VAL A 876 -1.75 19.91 25.84
CA VAL A 876 -1.01 18.73 25.39
C VAL A 876 -1.52 18.26 24.03
N GLU A 877 -2.83 18.29 23.79
CA GLU A 877 -3.38 17.94 22.49
C GLU A 877 -3.03 18.97 21.40
N VAL A 878 -2.99 20.26 21.72
CA VAL A 878 -2.54 21.30 20.77
C VAL A 878 -1.08 21.07 20.38
N LEU A 879 -0.20 20.79 21.35
CA LEU A 879 1.20 20.47 21.09
C LEU A 879 1.34 19.19 20.25
N ARG A 880 0.50 18.19 20.51
CA ARG A 880 0.46 16.95 19.71
C ARG A 880 0.15 17.25 18.25
N GLU A 881 -0.91 17.99 17.95
CA GLU A 881 -1.29 18.28 16.56
C GLU A 881 -0.23 19.09 15.80
N ILE A 882 0.57 19.91 16.50
CA ILE A 882 1.68 20.67 15.93
C ILE A 882 2.91 19.79 15.70
N LEU A 883 3.31 19.01 16.70
CA LEU A 883 4.54 18.20 16.65
C LEU A 883 4.44 17.02 15.68
N PHE A 884 3.23 16.46 15.49
CA PHE A 884 2.99 15.32 14.60
C PHE A 884 2.68 15.71 13.15
N ASP A 885 2.60 17.00 12.83
CA ASP A 885 2.41 17.44 11.45
C ASP A 885 3.76 17.44 10.70
N SER A 886 4.06 16.32 10.03
CA SER A 886 5.29 16.11 9.26
C SER A 886 5.41 16.98 8.01
N THR A 887 4.34 17.70 7.63
CA THR A 887 4.31 18.46 6.39
C THR A 887 4.78 19.90 6.56
N ARG A 888 4.91 20.40 7.80
CA ARG A 888 5.13 21.82 8.10
C ARG A 888 6.08 22.04 9.26
N GLU A 889 6.80 23.16 9.22
CA GLU A 889 7.57 23.65 10.36
C GLU A 889 6.76 24.71 11.11
N TYR A 890 6.47 24.46 12.39
CA TYR A 890 5.79 25.43 13.24
C TYR A 890 6.79 26.26 14.05
N LEU A 891 6.70 27.59 13.94
CA LEU A 891 7.52 28.53 14.67
C LEU A 891 6.72 29.09 15.83
N LEU A 892 7.10 28.74 17.06
CA LEU A 892 6.45 29.27 18.25
C LEU A 892 6.90 30.72 18.47
N LYS A 893 5.95 31.67 18.44
CA LYS A 893 6.21 33.11 18.61
C LYS A 893 5.71 33.66 19.94
N THR A 894 4.46 33.39 20.30
CA THR A 894 3.91 33.78 21.61
C THR A 894 3.44 32.55 22.35
N PHE A 895 3.89 32.40 23.59
CA PHE A 895 3.55 31.26 24.43
C PHE A 895 3.29 31.72 25.87
N CYS A 896 2.03 32.00 26.19
CA CYS A 896 1.59 32.40 27.53
C CYS A 896 0.45 31.47 28.00
N VAL A 897 0.85 30.28 28.45
CA VAL A 897 -0.06 29.18 28.82
C VAL A 897 0.43 28.45 30.07
N ALA A 898 -0.42 27.64 30.70
CA ALA A 898 -0.08 26.80 31.86
C ALA A 898 0.62 27.59 32.98
N GLU A 899 1.82 27.20 33.41
CA GLU A 899 2.57 27.87 34.49
C GLU A 899 2.87 29.34 34.16
N LEU A 900 3.16 29.66 32.89
CA LEU A 900 3.48 31.02 32.45
C LEU A 900 2.28 31.97 32.49
N ASN A 901 1.06 31.42 32.54
CA ASN A 901 -0.18 32.17 32.67
C ASN A 901 -0.83 31.98 34.05
N THR A 902 -0.13 31.43 35.05
CA THR A 902 -0.68 31.17 36.39
C THR A 902 -0.20 32.19 37.40
N LYS A 903 -1.13 32.79 38.14
CA LYS A 903 -0.87 33.56 39.37
C LYS A 903 -1.65 32.97 40.55
N LEU A 904 -1.11 33.10 41.76
CA LEU A 904 -1.82 32.70 42.98
C LEU A 904 -2.54 33.91 43.57
N GLU A 905 -3.87 33.83 43.68
CA GLU A 905 -4.70 34.88 44.27
C GLU A 905 -5.67 34.30 45.30
N HIS A 906 -6.12 35.12 46.25
CA HIS A 906 -7.15 34.72 47.20
C HIS A 906 -8.49 34.69 46.50
N CYS A 907 -9.16 33.53 46.57
CA CYS A 907 -10.47 33.37 45.97
C CYS A 907 -11.48 34.31 46.66
N ASN A 908 -12.26 35.04 45.85
CA ASN A 908 -13.25 36.00 46.35
C ASN A 908 -14.69 35.43 46.30
N ARG A 909 -14.89 34.20 45.80
CA ARG A 909 -16.21 33.62 45.47
C ARG A 909 -16.36 32.18 45.99
N GLY A 910 -17.58 31.82 46.40
CA GLY A 910 -17.95 30.46 46.84
C GLY A 910 -17.34 29.92 48.13
N ASP A 911 -17.43 28.60 48.29
CA ASP A 911 -17.00 27.86 49.50
C ASP A 911 -15.51 27.98 49.82
N ARG A 912 -14.70 28.41 48.85
CA ARG A 912 -13.24 28.55 48.98
C ARG A 912 -12.80 30.00 49.17
N LYS A 913 -13.73 30.91 49.50
CA LYS A 913 -13.43 32.31 49.79
C LYS A 913 -12.27 32.43 50.79
N HIS A 914 -11.32 33.32 50.50
CA HIS A 914 -10.07 33.54 51.25
C HIS A 914 -9.00 32.44 51.16
N ARG A 915 -9.22 31.36 50.40
CA ARG A 915 -8.17 30.37 50.09
C ARG A 915 -7.31 30.87 48.94
N LEU A 916 -5.99 30.67 49.04
CA LEU A 916 -5.06 30.91 47.94
C LEU A 916 -5.24 29.81 46.87
N VAL A 917 -5.64 30.20 45.67
CA VAL A 917 -5.90 29.31 44.53
C VAL A 917 -5.25 29.87 43.25
N PRO A 918 -4.94 29.02 42.26
CA PRO A 918 -4.40 29.48 40.99
C PRO A 918 -5.47 30.18 40.14
N PHE A 919 -5.06 31.23 39.44
CA PHE A 919 -5.85 32.05 38.52
C PHE A 919 -5.07 32.30 37.22
N PRO A 920 -5.75 32.43 36.06
CA PRO A 920 -5.12 32.89 34.83
C PRO A 920 -4.70 34.36 34.94
N ILE A 921 -3.54 34.72 34.38
CA ILE A 921 -3.07 36.11 34.32
C ILE A 921 -3.78 36.85 33.18
N VAL A 922 -3.84 36.23 32.00
CA VAL A 922 -4.48 36.73 30.77
C VAL A 922 -5.50 35.71 30.27
N THR A 923 -6.67 36.20 29.87
CA THR A 923 -7.79 35.42 29.34
C THR A 923 -8.09 35.69 27.87
N GLY A 924 -7.47 36.71 27.29
CA GLY A 924 -7.78 37.15 25.94
C GLY A 924 -6.55 37.56 25.13
N LEU A 925 -6.68 37.38 23.81
CA LEU A 925 -5.64 37.68 22.84
C LEU A 925 -6.26 38.42 21.65
N SER A 926 -5.57 39.48 21.22
CA SER A 926 -5.82 40.18 19.97
C SER A 926 -4.60 40.04 19.07
N PHE A 927 -4.82 39.66 17.81
CA PHE A 927 -3.79 39.48 16.81
C PHE A 927 -4.02 40.41 15.61
N ASP A 928 -3.00 41.21 15.29
CA ASP A 928 -2.97 42.01 14.05
C ASP A 928 -2.17 41.26 13.00
N TRP A 929 -2.83 40.80 11.94
CA TRP A 929 -2.21 40.00 10.89
C TRP A 929 -1.39 40.81 9.88
N HIS A 930 -1.52 42.14 9.86
CA HIS A 930 -0.67 43.02 9.04
C HIS A 930 0.71 43.21 9.67
N THR A 931 0.75 43.43 10.98
CA THR A 931 2.00 43.63 11.74
C THR A 931 2.55 42.31 12.30
N ASN A 932 1.76 41.23 12.27
CA ASN A 932 2.05 39.93 12.90
C ASN A 932 2.31 40.03 14.41
N THR A 933 1.60 40.94 15.09
CA THR A 933 1.77 41.19 16.54
C THR A 933 0.58 40.66 17.34
N ALA A 934 0.86 39.87 18.36
CA ALA A 934 -0.12 39.44 19.37
C ALA A 934 -0.02 40.33 20.62
N VAL A 935 -1.17 40.73 21.17
CA VAL A 935 -1.26 41.54 22.39
C VAL A 935 -2.31 40.95 23.33
N ALA A 936 -2.05 41.00 24.64
CA ALA A 936 -3.04 40.61 25.64
C ALA A 936 -4.26 41.53 25.53
N ALA A 937 -5.46 40.96 25.50
CA ALA A 937 -6.67 41.72 25.21
C ALA A 937 -7.76 41.47 26.25
N LYS A 938 -8.56 42.50 26.53
CA LYS A 938 -9.82 42.40 27.25
C LYS A 938 -10.94 43.08 26.47
N LEU A 939 -12.00 42.34 26.20
CA LEU A 939 -13.06 42.72 25.28
C LEU A 939 -14.39 42.93 26.00
N SER A 940 -14.94 44.12 25.81
CA SER A 940 -16.32 44.46 26.21
C SER A 940 -17.36 43.65 25.44
N TRP A 941 -18.59 43.60 25.94
CA TRP A 941 -19.67 42.83 25.31
C TRP A 941 -20.03 43.36 23.91
N GLU A 942 -19.97 44.67 23.72
CA GLU A 942 -20.24 45.37 22.47
C GLU A 942 -19.21 45.05 21.36
N ALA A 943 -18.00 44.62 21.76
CA ALA A 943 -16.94 44.21 20.85
C ALA A 943 -17.08 42.75 20.37
N ARG A 944 -17.99 41.95 20.96
CA ARG A 944 -18.14 40.50 20.68
C ARG A 944 -19.19 40.15 19.62
N GLY A 945 -19.78 41.18 19.00
CA GLY A 945 -20.79 41.05 17.95
C GLY A 945 -20.27 40.43 16.65
N PRO A 946 -21.17 40.15 15.70
CA PRO A 946 -22.62 40.30 15.75
C PRO A 946 -23.30 39.16 16.53
N VAL A 947 -24.48 39.43 17.11
CA VAL A 947 -25.37 38.47 17.79
C VAL A 947 -24.67 37.52 18.79
N PRO A 948 -23.92 38.07 19.77
CA PRO A 948 -23.06 37.29 20.67
C PRO A 948 -23.85 36.25 21.49
N SER A 949 -25.05 36.58 21.97
CA SER A 949 -25.87 35.67 22.79
C SER A 949 -26.34 34.46 21.98
N LEU A 950 -26.70 34.67 20.71
CA LEU A 950 -27.10 33.58 19.82
C LEU A 950 -25.92 32.67 19.53
N ARG A 951 -24.74 33.22 19.20
CA ARG A 951 -23.53 32.42 18.94
C ARG A 951 -23.12 31.57 20.13
N LEU A 952 -23.14 32.13 21.34
CA LEU A 952 -22.83 31.41 22.58
C LEU A 952 -23.83 30.30 22.90
N SER A 953 -25.11 30.47 22.58
CA SER A 953 -26.11 29.41 22.78
C SER A 953 -25.78 28.12 22.01
N ARG A 954 -24.92 28.18 20.97
CA ARG A 954 -24.45 27.00 20.24
C ARG A 954 -23.66 26.03 21.11
N LEU A 955 -23.02 26.49 22.18
CA LEU A 955 -22.32 25.58 23.11
C LEU A 955 -23.25 24.55 23.77
N GLN A 956 -24.56 24.82 23.77
CA GLN A 956 -25.62 23.92 24.26
C GLN A 956 -26.24 23.05 23.15
N SER A 957 -25.65 23.04 21.94
CA SER A 957 -26.04 22.16 20.84
C SER A 957 -25.35 20.81 20.96
N SER A 958 -26.13 19.73 20.84
CA SER A 958 -25.59 18.36 20.75
C SER A 958 -24.85 18.11 19.44
N ASP A 959 -25.26 18.80 18.36
CA ASP A 959 -24.80 18.50 17.00
C ASP A 959 -23.36 18.99 16.76
N ASP A 960 -22.97 20.08 17.42
CA ASP A 960 -21.67 20.74 17.26
C ASP A 960 -20.74 20.55 18.48
N ALA A 961 -21.09 19.67 19.42
CA ALA A 961 -20.34 19.49 20.67
C ALA A 961 -18.89 19.03 20.45
N LEU A 962 -18.62 18.26 19.38
CA LEU A 962 -17.33 17.62 19.12
C LEU A 962 -16.50 18.29 18.00
N SER A 963 -17.06 19.24 17.25
CA SER A 963 -16.37 19.90 16.13
C SER A 963 -16.27 21.42 16.36
N ILE A 964 -15.18 22.03 15.89
CA ILE A 964 -15.04 23.49 15.92
C ILE A 964 -15.83 24.13 14.78
N VAL A 965 -16.43 25.30 15.00
CA VAL A 965 -17.34 25.93 14.02
C VAL A 965 -16.65 27.07 13.28
N GLU A 966 -16.69 27.04 11.94
CA GLU A 966 -16.17 28.13 11.11
C GLU A 966 -17.21 29.24 10.99
N VAL A 967 -16.86 30.45 11.47
CA VAL A 967 -17.79 31.59 11.53
C VAL A 967 -17.49 32.72 10.54
N PHE A 968 -16.43 32.58 9.73
CA PHE A 968 -16.02 33.57 8.75
C PHE A 968 -15.72 32.91 7.41
N HIS A 969 -16.22 33.50 6.33
CA HIS A 969 -15.99 33.01 4.98
C HIS A 969 -14.76 33.71 4.37
N PRO A 970 -13.64 33.00 4.15
CA PRO A 970 -12.35 33.62 3.81
C PRO A 970 -12.36 34.41 2.49
N ILE A 971 -13.06 33.93 1.47
CA ILE A 971 -13.07 34.52 0.12
C ILE A 971 -14.00 35.74 0.02
N ASN A 972 -15.24 35.62 0.52
CA ASN A 972 -16.26 36.66 0.43
C ASN A 972 -16.15 37.72 1.55
N CYS A 973 -15.28 37.50 2.55
CA CYS A 973 -15.01 38.42 3.65
C CYS A 973 -16.23 38.82 4.49
N TRP A 974 -17.14 37.87 4.73
CA TRP A 974 -18.28 38.05 5.63
C TRP A 974 -18.29 36.99 6.74
N MET A 975 -18.94 37.30 7.85
CA MET A 975 -19.28 36.34 8.89
C MET A 975 -20.51 35.52 8.50
N VAL A 976 -20.49 34.23 8.83
CA VAL A 976 -21.57 33.28 8.55
C VAL A 976 -21.93 32.52 9.81
N ILE A 977 -23.21 32.59 10.20
CA ILE A 977 -23.76 31.80 11.31
C ILE A 977 -24.70 30.76 10.70
N LYS A 978 -24.23 29.51 10.63
CA LYS A 978 -25.00 28.38 10.10
C LYS A 978 -26.14 27.99 11.04
N PRO A 979 -27.26 27.45 10.55
CA PRO A 979 -28.33 26.93 11.42
C PRO A 979 -27.82 25.86 12.38
N PHE A 980 -28.31 25.86 13.62
CA PHE A 980 -27.98 24.87 14.65
C PHE A 980 -29.14 24.77 15.63
N ASN A 981 -29.24 23.61 16.30
CA ASN A 981 -30.26 23.39 17.32
C ASN A 981 -29.65 23.21 18.71
N TYR A 982 -30.02 24.05 19.67
CA TYR A 982 -29.67 23.83 21.07
C TYR A 982 -30.67 22.90 21.74
N ALA A 983 -30.19 22.08 22.68
CA ALA A 983 -31.04 21.22 23.49
C ALA A 983 -31.80 22.08 24.52
N TYR A 984 -33.12 21.92 24.56
CA TYR A 984 -33.97 22.52 25.58
C TYR A 984 -34.24 21.48 26.67
N ASP A 985 -33.26 21.25 27.54
CA ASP A 985 -33.47 20.44 28.74
C ASP A 985 -33.83 21.39 29.87
N VAL A 986 -35.14 21.48 30.17
CA VAL A 986 -35.82 22.21 31.26
C VAL A 986 -34.87 23.01 32.15
N LEU A 987 -34.47 24.18 31.66
CA LEU A 987 -33.76 25.16 32.47
C LEU A 987 -34.80 25.97 33.22
N ASP A 988 -34.66 26.03 34.55
CA ASP A 988 -35.36 27.04 35.36
C ASP A 988 -35.07 28.43 34.80
N ASP A 989 -35.99 29.37 35.02
CA ASP A 989 -35.81 30.75 34.55
C ASP A 989 -34.43 31.30 34.98
N PRO A 990 -33.55 31.69 34.02
CA PRO A 990 -32.20 32.16 34.32
C PRO A 990 -32.15 33.43 35.17
N GLU A 991 -33.27 34.17 35.27
CA GLU A 991 -33.43 35.28 36.20
C GLU A 991 -33.59 34.80 37.65
N ASN A 992 -34.11 33.58 37.87
CA ASN A 992 -34.33 32.97 39.19
C ASN A 992 -33.23 31.97 39.60
N MET A 993 -32.28 31.65 38.72
CA MET A 993 -31.17 30.76 39.06
C MET A 993 -30.24 31.37 40.12
N SER A 994 -29.96 30.57 41.16
CA SER A 994 -28.99 30.95 42.20
C SER A 994 -27.59 31.13 41.59
N ALA A 995 -26.77 31.99 42.22
CA ALA A 995 -25.38 32.18 41.80
C ALA A 995 -24.57 30.88 41.82
N ASP A 996 -24.89 29.95 42.72
CA ASP A 996 -24.20 28.66 42.82
C ASP A 996 -24.62 27.68 41.70
N THR A 997 -25.89 27.71 41.28
CA THR A 997 -26.35 26.94 40.11
C THR A 997 -25.63 27.39 38.84
N MET A 998 -25.51 28.70 38.63
CA MET A 998 -24.77 29.28 37.49
C MET A 998 -23.28 28.92 37.52
N ARG A 999 -22.70 28.82 38.72
CA ARG A 999 -21.29 28.42 38.89
C ARG A 999 -21.06 26.95 38.57
N ASN A 1000 -22.00 26.07 38.86
CA ASN A 1000 -21.88 24.64 38.53
C ASN A 1000 -21.85 24.35 37.02
N LEU A 1001 -22.29 25.30 36.19
CA LEU A 1001 -22.21 25.20 34.73
C LEU A 1001 -20.82 25.56 34.17
N SER A 1002 -19.91 26.06 35.00
CA SER A 1002 -18.55 26.41 34.60
C SER A 1002 -17.57 25.26 34.78
N THR A 1003 -16.57 25.20 33.89
CA THR A 1003 -15.36 24.42 34.17
C THR A 1003 -14.60 25.02 35.36
N THR A 1004 -14.20 26.28 35.37
CA THR A 1004 -13.39 26.84 36.47
C THR A 1004 -14.16 27.90 37.26
N PRO A 1005 -15.09 27.51 38.14
CA PRO A 1005 -16.17 28.38 38.62
C PRO A 1005 -15.68 29.52 39.51
N ASP A 1006 -14.47 29.38 40.07
CA ASP A 1006 -13.82 30.38 40.92
C ASP A 1006 -12.95 31.35 40.12
N GLN A 1007 -12.54 30.97 38.91
CA GLN A 1007 -11.61 31.70 38.04
C GLN A 1007 -12.31 32.40 36.86
N GLU A 1008 -13.60 32.14 36.64
CA GLU A 1008 -14.36 32.81 35.58
C GLU A 1008 -14.50 34.32 35.81
N PRO A 1009 -14.27 35.14 34.76
CA PRO A 1009 -14.55 36.57 34.83
C PRO A 1009 -16.06 36.85 34.86
N ASP A 1010 -16.45 38.04 35.30
CA ASP A 1010 -17.86 38.46 35.30
C ASP A 1010 -18.49 38.40 33.90
N THR A 1011 -17.71 38.76 32.88
CA THR A 1011 -18.09 38.70 31.46
C THR A 1011 -18.51 37.31 31.01
N PHE A 1012 -17.94 36.24 31.58
CA PHE A 1012 -18.32 34.87 31.28
C PHE A 1012 -19.72 34.56 31.78
N PHE A 1013 -20.02 34.86 33.05
CA PHE A 1013 -21.34 34.60 33.64
C PHE A 1013 -22.43 35.48 33.02
N GLU A 1014 -22.08 36.70 32.66
CA GLU A 1014 -22.93 37.59 31.87
C GLU A 1014 -23.31 36.98 30.53
N GLY A 1015 -22.34 36.43 29.80
CA GLY A 1015 -22.59 35.78 28.51
C GLY A 1015 -23.36 34.47 28.62
N LEU A 1016 -23.04 33.65 29.63
CA LEU A 1016 -23.78 32.42 29.92
C LEU A 1016 -25.24 32.73 30.25
N ARG A 1017 -25.51 33.73 31.09
CA ARG A 1017 -26.88 34.16 31.39
C ARG A 1017 -27.60 34.66 30.15
N ALA A 1018 -26.96 35.49 29.32
CA ALA A 1018 -27.56 35.98 28.08
C ALA A 1018 -27.93 34.85 27.10
N ALA A 1019 -27.07 33.82 26.97
CA ALA A 1019 -27.35 32.65 26.14
C ALA A 1019 -28.52 31.82 26.69
N LEU A 1020 -28.54 31.56 28.01
CA LEU A 1020 -29.63 30.82 28.67
C LEU A 1020 -30.97 31.57 28.59
N THR A 1021 -30.97 32.90 28.75
CA THR A 1021 -32.17 33.75 28.58
C THR A 1021 -32.70 33.69 27.16
N LEU A 1022 -31.82 33.68 26.15
CA LEU A 1022 -32.23 33.49 24.75
C LEU A 1022 -32.89 32.13 24.55
N MET A 1023 -32.29 31.05 25.06
CA MET A 1023 -32.82 29.70 24.95
C MET A 1023 -34.16 29.53 25.69
N TYR A 1024 -34.31 30.17 26.85
CA TYR A 1024 -35.54 30.16 27.63
C TYR A 1024 -36.69 30.89 26.91
N ARG A 1025 -36.43 32.11 26.43
CA ARG A 1025 -37.46 32.94 25.76
C ARG A 1025 -37.73 32.50 24.32
N CYS A 1026 -36.77 31.83 23.67
CA CYS A 1026 -36.91 31.26 22.34
C CYS A 1026 -36.46 29.80 22.39
N PRO A 1027 -37.34 28.83 22.68
CA PRO A 1027 -36.94 27.42 22.77
C PRO A 1027 -36.54 26.80 21.43
N ASN A 1028 -37.00 27.38 20.32
CA ASN A 1028 -36.68 26.88 18.97
C ASN A 1028 -35.69 27.81 18.27
N SER A 1029 -34.43 27.38 18.26
CA SER A 1029 -33.31 28.01 17.56
C SER A 1029 -33.56 28.25 16.05
N MET A 1030 -34.31 27.38 15.38
CA MET A 1030 -34.54 27.43 13.92
C MET A 1030 -35.38 28.64 13.51
N THR A 1031 -36.05 29.30 14.45
CA THR A 1031 -36.81 30.54 14.21
C THR A 1031 -35.93 31.69 13.70
N TRP A 1032 -34.64 31.67 14.05
CA TRP A 1032 -33.65 32.64 13.55
C TRP A 1032 -33.20 32.33 12.12
N PHE A 1033 -33.34 31.09 11.65
CA PHE A 1033 -32.77 30.58 10.39
C PHE A 1033 -33.82 30.25 9.32
N THR A 1034 -35.01 30.85 9.39
CA THR A 1034 -36.18 30.53 8.54
C THR A 1034 -35.94 30.55 7.01
N THR A 1035 -34.99 31.34 6.52
CA THR A 1035 -34.66 31.46 5.08
C THR A 1035 -33.22 31.06 4.76
N GLY A 1036 -32.46 30.58 5.75
CA GLY A 1036 -31.05 30.21 5.58
C GLY A 1036 -30.11 30.71 6.70
N PRO A 1037 -28.79 30.67 6.47
CA PRO A 1037 -27.77 31.16 7.41
C PRO A 1037 -27.80 32.68 7.58
N LEU A 1038 -27.28 33.18 8.71
CA LEU A 1038 -27.11 34.61 8.92
C LEU A 1038 -25.75 35.07 8.39
N HIS A 1039 -25.72 36.23 7.73
CA HIS A 1039 -24.57 36.78 7.04
C HIS A 1039 -24.35 38.25 7.44
N PHE A 1040 -23.12 38.59 7.83
CA PHE A 1040 -22.74 39.93 8.26
C PHE A 1040 -21.40 40.36 7.67
N TYR A 1041 -21.23 41.62 7.30
CA TYR A 1041 -19.97 42.16 6.76
C TYR A 1041 -19.57 43.47 7.44
N LEU A 1042 -18.29 43.85 7.31
CA LEU A 1042 -17.78 45.15 7.76
C LEU A 1042 -17.85 46.17 6.60
N PRO A 1043 -18.31 47.40 6.86
CA PRO A 1043 -18.32 48.47 5.84
C PRO A 1043 -16.92 48.96 5.49
N ASP A 1044 -16.69 49.27 4.20
CA ASP A 1044 -15.51 50.00 3.74
C ASP A 1044 -15.65 51.49 4.07
N THR A 1045 -14.63 52.05 4.72
CA THR A 1045 -14.59 53.46 5.15
C THR A 1045 -14.51 54.47 4.00
N GLY A 1046 -14.60 54.03 2.74
CA GLY A 1046 -14.39 54.82 1.53
C GLY A 1046 -15.64 55.21 0.73
N ASN A 1047 -16.84 54.77 1.10
CA ASN A 1047 -18.06 55.04 0.31
C ASN A 1047 -19.15 55.75 1.13
N PRO A 1048 -19.34 57.08 0.97
CA PRO A 1048 -20.23 57.88 1.83
C PRO A 1048 -21.74 57.73 1.55
N GLN A 1049 -22.18 56.80 0.68
CA GLN A 1049 -23.57 56.72 0.21
C GLN A 1049 -24.48 55.71 0.93
N THR A 1050 -24.01 54.96 1.93
CA THR A 1050 -24.84 54.01 2.69
C THR A 1050 -25.08 54.44 4.15
N ASN A 1051 -24.97 55.73 4.44
CA ASN A 1051 -25.41 56.32 5.70
C ASN A 1051 -26.86 56.81 5.59
N SER A 1052 -27.81 55.88 5.59
CA SER A 1052 -29.13 56.19 6.10
C SER A 1052 -29.82 54.90 6.55
N ILE A 1053 -30.10 54.87 7.86
CA ILE A 1053 -31.01 53.96 8.58
C ILE A 1053 -30.30 52.83 9.36
N GLN A 1054 -30.29 53.05 10.70
CA GLN A 1054 -30.37 52.08 11.81
C GLN A 1054 -29.14 51.71 12.66
N SER A 1055 -29.18 52.29 13.87
CA SER A 1055 -28.84 51.78 15.21
C SER A 1055 -27.40 51.40 15.59
N SER A 1056 -26.94 52.12 16.61
CA SER A 1056 -25.68 52.10 17.37
C SER A 1056 -25.33 50.80 18.12
N ILE A 1057 -25.72 49.62 17.63
CA ILE A 1057 -25.66 48.36 18.40
C ILE A 1057 -24.51 47.44 17.97
N SER A 1058 -24.02 47.52 16.73
CA SER A 1058 -22.92 46.69 16.23
C SER A 1058 -22.25 47.31 15.00
N SER A 1059 -20.92 47.17 14.85
CA SER A 1059 -20.17 47.61 13.66
C SER A 1059 -20.41 46.74 12.41
N TRP A 1060 -20.98 45.54 12.60
CA TRP A 1060 -21.27 44.56 11.55
C TRP A 1060 -22.65 44.81 10.92
N ILE A 1061 -22.71 44.85 9.59
CA ILE A 1061 -23.92 45.13 8.80
C ILE A 1061 -24.53 43.81 8.29
N PRO A 1062 -25.86 43.59 8.43
CA PRO A 1062 -26.55 42.41 7.90
C PRO A 1062 -26.67 42.43 6.37
N LEU A 1063 -26.48 41.29 5.71
CA LEU A 1063 -26.63 41.14 4.24
C LEU A 1063 -28.04 40.79 3.80
N ASP A 1064 -28.82 40.13 4.65
CA ASP A 1064 -30.16 39.64 4.34
C ASP A 1064 -31.18 40.04 5.43
N LYS A 1065 -32.47 39.87 5.09
CA LYS A 1065 -33.58 40.24 5.98
C LYS A 1065 -33.56 39.45 7.29
N ASN A 1066 -33.08 38.20 7.27
CA ASN A 1066 -32.97 37.37 8.46
C ASN A 1066 -31.86 37.83 9.39
N SER A 1067 -30.69 38.21 8.87
CA SER A 1067 -29.62 38.80 9.66
C SER A 1067 -30.02 40.16 10.23
N ALA A 1068 -30.78 40.96 9.48
CA ALA A 1068 -31.35 42.21 9.97
C ALA A 1068 -32.34 41.97 11.12
N ARG A 1069 -33.21 40.96 11.00
CA ARG A 1069 -34.13 40.56 12.08
C ARG A 1069 -33.37 40.07 13.32
N ALA A 1070 -32.33 39.28 13.13
CA ALA A 1070 -31.52 38.76 14.23
C ALA A 1070 -30.83 39.91 14.97
N ILE A 1071 -30.07 40.76 14.27
CA ILE A 1071 -29.30 41.85 14.89
C ILE A 1071 -30.16 42.95 15.52
N GLN A 1072 -31.37 43.18 15.02
CA GLN A 1072 -32.32 44.12 15.63
C GLN A 1072 -33.01 43.56 16.88
N ASN A 1073 -32.95 42.24 17.10
CA ASN A 1073 -33.59 41.63 18.25
C ASN A 1073 -32.67 41.72 19.47
N ASP A 1074 -33.16 42.43 20.50
CA ASP A 1074 -32.44 42.62 21.77
C ASP A 1074 -32.02 41.30 22.40
N LEU A 1075 -32.77 40.20 22.23
CA LEU A 1075 -32.42 38.89 22.81
C LEU A 1075 -31.12 38.29 22.25
N THR A 1076 -30.75 38.62 21.02
CA THR A 1076 -29.54 38.09 20.38
C THR A 1076 -28.29 38.92 20.69
N ASN A 1077 -28.49 40.18 21.09
CA ASN A 1077 -27.45 41.17 21.42
C ASN A 1077 -27.45 41.59 22.89
N ILE A 1078 -28.25 40.92 23.75
CA ILE A 1078 -28.49 41.31 25.16
C ILE A 1078 -27.18 41.73 25.80
N THR A 1079 -27.08 43.01 26.15
CA THR A 1079 -26.02 43.45 27.06
C THR A 1079 -26.43 43.09 28.49
N PRO A 1080 -25.52 42.59 29.34
CA PRO A 1080 -25.84 42.20 30.71
C PRO A 1080 -26.45 43.33 31.57
N ARG A 1081 -26.25 44.60 31.19
CA ARG A 1081 -26.88 45.76 31.85
C ARG A 1081 -28.36 45.95 31.52
N GLN A 1082 -28.86 45.36 30.43
CA GLN A 1082 -30.28 45.41 30.03
C GLN A 1082 -31.12 44.27 30.62
N ILE A 1083 -30.49 43.26 31.24
CA ILE A 1083 -31.22 42.16 31.91
C ILE A 1083 -31.81 42.62 33.25
N PHE A 1084 -31.23 43.66 33.87
CA PHE A 1084 -31.65 44.20 35.18
C PHE A 1084 -32.54 45.46 35.10
N LYS A 1085 -32.99 45.84 33.91
CA LYS A 1085 -34.00 46.89 33.69
C LYS A 1085 -35.16 46.29 32.91
#